data_AF-A0A662KRM3-F1
#
_entry.id   AF-A0A662KRM3-F1
#
_cell.length_a   1.000
_cell.length_b   1.000
_cell.length_c   1.000
_cell.angle_alpha   90.00
_cell.angle_beta   90.00
_cell.angle_gamma   90.00
#
_symmetry.space_group_name_H-M   'P 1'
#
loop_
_entity.id
_entity.type
_entity.pdbx_description
1 polymer ?
#
loop_
_entity_poly.entity_id
_entity_poly.type
_entity_poly.pdbx_seq_one_letter_code
_entity_poly.pdbx_strand_id
1 'polypeptide(L)'
;MYFLMDNESNLQFKIDYEWYEVDRQQIDSFAYASQASIMASLLDVPLLYVMPDEVPDETKEAIHLLGIEKAYVIGEYPSELDKSIEIQHYSLKQSYEMIYSITNSNDVVFSTASPWSFWLVEDLKEKGEKEKALYIAPAAYAALHHGCPLFIVEEHEQLAEASSWITDFWKHDSRAREPPSVACMYLMAKQVYDFLADLGIDKEGKENILTVAGQFDIGIGWDRAFVGKANPGRIMGMPVDTSYWICRNVFYPALIFENPALSEEGLMLINGSRSERGMLGRLRILKPSMEEHFHYPVLQTWVSYCHEFNKEASKYWGCKYTTRDGITPYETPSPYSIDEGVTDKVGAYWPDISTSEVVPFYLKKMGYDNVFSTNFTATMENLNRGTIMWFEGMHAAHVYGGIVGFWDPEANWTKMFYYFKDLPLIGNILRNKKINSEPNPWRGYEFGLWRQAFFRWRVGNRETQIFQTGSTAQPDVIVMDKYIGWDWKAGTHGDGIVIAILQQVATETKTGYDIDESLQNLHSCGINAGISCFIAATYLHIALIRHGSVFQVIDPWLTSWYCNFAVEMFARYLAMGYTAGEAYEMAMSHVGIEYLTGKWWWDICENVCYFGDPCLRVWSPTYSWEKPDAIEAGVIGNHIA
;
A
#
# COMPACT_ATOMS: atom_id res chain seq x y z
N MET A 1 -13.66 27.45 7.07
CA MET A 1 -13.76 26.92 8.47
C MET A 1 -15.22 26.81 8.92
N TYR A 2 -15.83 25.61 8.87
CA TYR A 2 -17.15 25.34 9.45
C TYR A 2 -17.05 24.37 10.64
N PHE A 3 -17.36 24.86 11.84
CA PHE A 3 -17.62 24.03 13.01
C PHE A 3 -19.14 23.88 13.16
N LEU A 4 -19.70 22.76 12.74
CA LEU A 4 -21.07 22.39 13.10
C LEU A 4 -21.04 21.52 14.36
N MET A 5 -21.15 22.18 15.51
CA MET A 5 -21.57 21.53 16.76
C MET A 5 -23.03 21.91 17.02
N ASP A 6 -23.95 21.19 16.39
CA ASP A 6 -25.36 21.30 16.72
C ASP A 6 -25.59 20.73 18.13
N ASN A 7 -25.58 21.61 19.15
CA ASN A 7 -26.17 21.50 20.50
C ASN A 7 -25.29 21.90 21.71
N GLU A 8 -24.08 22.43 21.55
CA GLU A 8 -23.28 22.92 22.69
C GLU A 8 -23.37 24.45 22.82
N SER A 9 -24.19 24.94 23.75
CA SER A 9 -24.23 26.37 24.11
C SER A 9 -23.27 26.67 25.27
N ASN A 10 -22.34 27.62 25.08
CA ASN A 10 -21.35 28.18 26.05
C ASN A 10 -19.90 27.64 26.00
N LEU A 11 -19.44 27.04 24.90
CA LEU A 11 -18.02 26.80 24.69
C LEU A 11 -17.28 28.10 24.30
N GLN A 12 -16.30 28.50 25.11
CA GLN A 12 -15.32 29.54 24.73
C GLN A 12 -14.00 28.86 24.36
N PHE A 13 -13.59 29.00 23.11
CA PHE A 13 -12.28 28.57 22.63
C PHE A 13 -11.55 29.76 21.99
N LYS A 14 -10.22 29.72 22.06
CA LYS A 14 -9.32 30.65 21.38
C LYS A 14 -8.72 29.91 20.19
N ILE A 15 -8.93 30.44 18.99
CA ILE A 15 -8.28 29.96 17.77
C ILE A 15 -7.12 30.91 17.49
N ASP A 16 -5.93 30.35 17.39
CA ASP A 16 -4.76 31.01 16.82
C ASP A 16 -4.59 30.45 15.40
N TYR A 17 -4.40 31.32 14.40
CA TYR A 17 -4.25 30.94 13.00
C TYR A 17 -3.15 31.77 12.34
N GLU A 18 -2.50 31.20 11.34
CA GLU A 18 -1.49 31.84 10.50
C GLU A 18 -1.86 31.59 9.03
N TRP A 19 -1.64 32.58 8.17
CA TRP A 19 -1.81 32.46 6.73
C TRP A 19 -0.48 32.73 6.04
N TYR A 20 -0.17 31.93 5.04
CA TYR A 20 0.96 32.17 4.16
C TYR A 20 0.46 32.83 2.89
N GLU A 21 1.17 33.85 2.41
CA GLU A 21 0.85 34.51 1.15
C GLU A 21 1.20 33.54 0.01
N VAL A 22 0.20 33.24 -0.81
CA VAL A 22 0.32 32.30 -1.91
C VAL A 22 0.48 33.11 -3.20
N ASP A 23 1.49 32.77 -4.01
CA ASP A 23 1.66 33.38 -5.34
C ASP A 23 0.58 32.86 -6.29
N ARG A 24 -0.55 33.58 -6.35
CA ARG A 24 -1.70 33.15 -7.14
C ARG A 24 -1.38 33.05 -8.63
N GLN A 25 -0.55 33.97 -9.15
CA GLN A 25 -0.18 33.95 -10.56
C GLN A 25 0.60 32.68 -10.91
N GLN A 26 1.48 32.22 -10.01
CA GLN A 26 2.20 30.97 -10.18
C GLN A 26 1.28 29.75 -10.14
N ILE A 27 0.33 29.69 -9.20
CA ILE A 27 -0.61 28.55 -9.10
C ILE A 27 -1.51 28.48 -10.33
N ASP A 28 -2.09 29.60 -10.73
CA ASP A 28 -2.91 29.72 -11.94
C ASP A 28 -2.11 29.21 -13.15
N SER A 29 -0.84 29.65 -13.28
CA SER A 29 0.05 29.21 -14.36
C SER A 29 0.29 27.70 -14.35
N PHE A 30 0.51 27.09 -13.19
CA PHE A 30 0.65 25.63 -13.08
C PHE A 30 -0.64 24.90 -13.44
N ALA A 31 -1.80 25.41 -13.00
CA ALA A 31 -3.10 24.82 -13.31
C ALA A 31 -3.40 24.88 -14.81
N TYR A 32 -3.22 26.06 -15.43
CA TYR A 32 -3.43 26.25 -16.86
C TYR A 32 -2.49 25.41 -17.70
N ALA A 33 -1.19 25.42 -17.40
CA ALA A 33 -0.18 24.64 -18.12
C ALA A 33 -0.46 23.13 -18.05
N SER A 34 -0.90 22.64 -16.88
CA SER A 34 -1.19 21.22 -16.68
C SER A 34 -2.47 20.79 -17.42
N GLN A 35 -3.54 21.59 -17.39
CA GLN A 35 -4.73 21.26 -18.18
C GLN A 35 -4.45 21.35 -19.68
N ALA A 36 -3.64 22.31 -20.10
CA ALA A 36 -3.28 22.49 -21.49
C ALA A 36 -2.47 21.29 -22.01
N SER A 37 -1.57 20.73 -21.21
CA SER A 37 -0.82 19.53 -21.61
C SER A 37 -1.71 18.29 -21.74
N ILE A 38 -2.68 18.11 -20.83
CA ILE A 38 -3.66 17.02 -20.89
C ILE A 38 -4.52 17.18 -22.15
N MET A 39 -5.08 18.36 -22.39
CA MET A 39 -5.87 18.65 -23.58
C MET A 39 -5.07 18.48 -24.87
N ALA A 40 -3.82 18.95 -24.90
CA ALA A 40 -2.94 18.82 -26.07
C ALA A 40 -2.73 17.34 -26.43
N SER A 41 -2.51 16.50 -25.42
CA SER A 41 -2.39 15.05 -25.62
C SER A 41 -3.68 14.39 -26.11
N LEU A 42 -4.83 14.77 -25.55
CA LEU A 42 -6.13 14.22 -25.94
C LEU A 42 -6.55 14.61 -27.36
N LEU A 43 -6.17 15.82 -27.78
CA LEU A 43 -6.47 16.35 -29.10
C LEU A 43 -5.40 16.00 -30.15
N ASP A 44 -4.29 15.39 -29.73
CA ASP A 44 -3.11 15.11 -30.58
C ASP A 44 -2.58 16.38 -31.27
N VAL A 45 -2.36 17.45 -30.49
CA VAL A 45 -1.89 18.76 -30.97
C VAL A 45 -0.62 19.23 -30.26
N PRO A 46 0.20 20.09 -30.90
CA PRO A 46 1.37 20.68 -30.25
C PRO A 46 1.00 21.51 -29.01
N LEU A 47 1.77 21.35 -27.93
CA LEU A 47 1.71 22.21 -26.75
C LEU A 47 2.75 23.33 -26.88
N LEU A 48 2.29 24.58 -26.85
CA LEU A 48 3.15 25.77 -26.85
C LEU A 48 2.87 26.61 -25.60
N TYR A 49 3.88 27.29 -25.08
CA TYR A 49 3.78 28.12 -23.89
C TYR A 49 3.82 29.60 -24.26
N VAL A 50 3.03 30.40 -23.53
CA VAL A 50 3.05 31.87 -23.58
C VAL A 50 3.17 32.41 -22.16
N MET A 51 3.74 33.61 -22.03
CA MET A 51 3.69 34.36 -20.79
C MET A 51 2.36 35.14 -20.75
N PRO A 52 1.85 35.54 -19.57
CA PRO A 52 0.60 36.29 -19.47
C PRO A 52 0.59 37.59 -20.31
N ASP A 53 1.74 38.23 -20.45
CA ASP A 53 1.94 39.53 -21.08
C ASP A 53 2.74 39.49 -22.40
N GLU A 54 3.32 38.34 -22.75
CA GLU A 54 4.20 38.21 -23.91
C GLU A 54 4.11 36.82 -24.58
N VAL A 55 4.15 36.81 -25.92
CA VAL A 55 4.36 35.57 -26.69
C VAL A 55 5.87 35.43 -26.94
N PRO A 56 6.52 34.37 -26.43
CA PRO A 56 7.95 34.14 -26.69
C PRO A 56 8.26 34.03 -28.19
N ASP A 57 9.44 34.50 -28.62
CA ASP A 57 9.87 34.44 -30.02
C ASP A 57 9.91 33.00 -30.54
N GLU A 58 10.30 32.04 -29.72
CA GLU A 58 10.30 30.61 -30.04
C GLU A 58 8.87 30.10 -30.31
N THR A 59 7.88 30.58 -29.55
CA THR A 59 6.46 30.24 -29.76
C THR A 59 5.94 30.87 -31.04
N LYS A 60 6.33 32.12 -31.37
CA LYS A 60 5.98 32.77 -32.65
C LYS A 60 6.57 32.01 -33.84
N GLU A 61 7.83 31.61 -33.73
CA GLU A 61 8.51 30.82 -34.76
C GLU A 61 7.84 29.46 -34.94
N ALA A 62 7.51 28.76 -33.84
CA ALA A 62 6.80 27.48 -33.89
C ALA A 62 5.42 27.61 -34.55
N ILE A 63 4.64 28.63 -34.19
CA ILE A 63 3.35 28.93 -34.83
C ILE A 63 3.50 29.09 -36.35
N HIS A 64 4.51 29.85 -36.78
CA HIS A 64 4.77 30.09 -38.19
C HIS A 64 5.26 28.82 -38.93
N LEU A 65 6.21 28.09 -38.36
CA LEU A 65 6.81 26.90 -38.98
C LEU A 65 5.83 25.73 -39.07
N LEU A 66 4.99 25.55 -38.05
CA LEU A 66 3.97 24.49 -38.01
C LEU A 66 2.70 24.89 -38.78
N GLY A 67 2.57 26.15 -39.22
CA GLY A 67 1.40 26.64 -39.94
C GLY A 67 0.13 26.63 -39.09
N ILE A 68 0.24 26.99 -37.80
CA ILE A 68 -0.88 26.97 -36.87
C ILE A 68 -1.85 28.11 -37.22
N GLU A 69 -3.09 27.77 -37.57
CA GLU A 69 -4.15 28.74 -37.88
C GLU A 69 -5.12 28.96 -36.71
N LYS A 70 -5.21 27.97 -35.81
CA LYS A 70 -6.12 27.96 -34.65
C LYS A 70 -5.42 27.42 -33.42
N ALA A 71 -5.63 28.06 -32.26
CA ALA A 71 -5.14 27.59 -30.98
C ALA A 71 -6.23 27.53 -29.90
N TYR A 72 -6.07 26.58 -28.99
CA TYR A 72 -6.85 26.44 -27.77
C TYR A 72 -6.02 27.05 -26.64
N VAL A 73 -6.57 28.03 -25.92
CA VAL A 73 -5.86 28.75 -24.86
C VAL A 73 -6.61 28.60 -23.55
N ILE A 74 -5.90 28.23 -22.49
CA ILE A 74 -6.46 28.09 -21.14
C ILE A 74 -5.86 29.19 -20.26
N GLY A 75 -6.71 29.95 -19.59
CA GLY A 75 -6.26 31.02 -18.69
C GLY A 75 -5.89 32.31 -19.41
N GLU A 76 -5.10 33.16 -18.75
CA GLU A 76 -4.73 34.47 -19.30
C GLU A 76 -3.74 34.37 -20.48
N TYR A 77 -3.87 35.25 -21.47
CA TYR A 77 -2.98 35.28 -22.62
C TYR A 77 -2.83 36.70 -23.21
N PRO A 78 -1.72 36.98 -23.92
CA PRO A 78 -1.46 38.29 -24.48
C PRO A 78 -2.27 38.52 -25.77
N SER A 79 -2.90 39.69 -25.86
CA SER A 79 -3.69 40.12 -27.04
C SER A 79 -2.92 40.18 -28.38
N GLU A 80 -1.58 40.08 -28.35
CA GLU A 80 -0.78 39.91 -29.57
C GLU A 80 -1.13 38.60 -30.30
N LEU A 81 -1.51 37.57 -29.57
CA LEU A 81 -1.81 36.24 -30.12
C LEU A 81 -3.05 36.26 -31.04
N ASP A 82 -4.08 37.04 -30.69
CA ASP A 82 -5.31 37.20 -31.49
C ASP A 82 -5.06 37.82 -32.88
N LYS A 83 -3.91 38.48 -33.07
CA LYS A 83 -3.55 39.09 -34.36
C LYS A 83 -2.97 38.07 -35.34
N SER A 84 -2.53 36.92 -34.84
CA SER A 84 -1.74 35.95 -35.58
C SER A 84 -2.51 34.67 -35.90
N ILE A 85 -3.40 34.24 -34.98
CA ILE A 85 -4.13 32.97 -35.06
C ILE A 85 -5.54 33.09 -34.47
N GLU A 86 -6.46 32.21 -34.87
CA GLU A 86 -7.79 32.12 -34.27
C GLU A 86 -7.71 31.51 -32.85
N ILE A 87 -8.22 32.20 -31.84
CA ILE A 87 -8.18 31.73 -30.45
C ILE A 87 -9.53 31.20 -29.99
N GLN A 88 -9.51 29.97 -29.49
CA GLN A 88 -10.60 29.41 -28.69
C GLN A 88 -10.18 29.42 -27.22
N HIS A 89 -10.71 30.39 -26.47
CA HIS A 89 -10.35 30.63 -25.07
C HIS A 89 -11.21 29.81 -24.10
N TYR A 90 -10.57 29.25 -23.08
CA TYR A 90 -11.20 28.46 -22.03
C TYR A 90 -10.77 28.96 -20.65
N SER A 91 -11.74 29.07 -19.74
CA SER A 91 -11.45 29.10 -18.31
C SER A 91 -10.96 27.73 -17.82
N LEU A 92 -10.34 27.70 -16.64
CA LEU A 92 -9.92 26.46 -16.00
C LEU A 92 -11.09 25.48 -15.76
N LYS A 93 -12.26 25.99 -15.38
CA LYS A 93 -13.44 25.14 -15.22
C LYS A 93 -13.87 24.51 -16.54
N GLN A 94 -13.89 25.29 -17.62
CA GLN A 94 -14.25 24.79 -18.95
C GLN A 94 -13.24 23.78 -19.49
N SER A 95 -11.95 23.87 -19.13
CA SER A 95 -10.96 22.87 -19.53
C SER A 95 -11.19 21.53 -18.82
N TYR A 96 -11.58 21.52 -17.53
CA TYR A 96 -11.99 20.29 -16.85
C TYR A 96 -13.21 19.65 -17.54
N GLU A 97 -14.24 20.44 -17.84
CA GLU A 97 -15.45 20.00 -18.54
C GLU A 97 -15.12 19.45 -19.94
N MET A 98 -14.16 20.07 -20.63
CA MET A 98 -13.71 19.62 -21.95
C MET A 98 -12.99 18.28 -21.88
N ILE A 99 -12.02 18.11 -20.95
CA ILE A 99 -11.32 16.84 -20.74
C ILE A 99 -12.34 15.74 -20.47
N TYR A 100 -13.28 16.00 -19.54
CA TYR A 100 -14.38 15.09 -19.24
C TYR A 100 -15.21 14.74 -20.48
N SER A 101 -15.59 15.73 -21.29
CA SER A 101 -16.41 15.51 -22.48
C SER A 101 -15.72 14.68 -23.56
N ILE A 102 -14.39 14.73 -23.63
CA ILE A 102 -13.59 13.98 -24.61
C ILE A 102 -13.44 12.54 -24.15
N THR A 103 -13.11 12.31 -22.87
CA THR A 103 -12.74 10.98 -22.38
C THR A 103 -13.90 10.22 -21.77
N ASN A 104 -14.95 10.93 -21.33
CA ASN A 104 -16.06 10.39 -20.55
C ASN A 104 -15.57 9.63 -19.29
N SER A 105 -14.38 9.97 -18.79
CA SER A 105 -13.80 9.42 -17.57
C SER A 105 -14.15 10.31 -16.38
N ASN A 106 -14.52 9.68 -15.27
CA ASN A 106 -14.72 10.36 -13.99
C ASN A 106 -13.46 10.33 -13.11
N ASP A 107 -12.35 9.78 -13.63
CA ASP A 107 -11.09 9.69 -12.89
C ASP A 107 -10.51 11.08 -12.62
N VAL A 108 -9.72 11.21 -11.56
CA VAL A 108 -9.11 12.48 -11.19
C VAL A 108 -7.71 12.28 -10.61
N VAL A 109 -6.82 13.21 -10.92
CA VAL A 109 -5.51 13.31 -10.26
C VAL A 109 -5.52 14.54 -9.34
N PHE A 110 -5.02 14.38 -8.11
CA PHE A 110 -4.76 15.49 -7.20
C PHE A 110 -3.25 15.72 -7.06
N SER A 111 -2.84 16.98 -6.99
CA SER A 111 -1.48 17.36 -6.62
C SER A 111 -1.47 18.72 -5.93
N THR A 112 -0.27 19.24 -5.67
CA THR A 112 -0.02 20.44 -4.90
C THR A 112 0.97 21.34 -5.62
N ALA A 113 0.73 22.65 -5.54
CA ALA A 113 1.67 23.68 -5.97
C ALA A 113 2.81 23.91 -4.97
N SER A 114 2.68 23.36 -3.75
CA SER A 114 3.69 23.48 -2.71
C SER A 114 4.97 22.71 -3.11
N PRO A 115 6.17 23.30 -2.89
CA PRO A 115 7.41 22.57 -3.06
C PRO A 115 7.51 21.41 -2.07
N TRP A 116 8.30 20.40 -2.43
CA TRP A 116 8.49 19.22 -1.59
C TRP A 116 9.03 19.58 -0.20
N SER A 117 8.25 19.23 0.82
CA SER A 117 8.64 19.23 2.22
C SER A 117 9.62 18.09 2.51
N PHE A 118 10.92 18.38 2.46
CA PHE A 118 11.94 17.37 2.76
C PHE A 118 11.98 17.06 4.26
N TRP A 119 12.32 15.81 4.57
CA TRP A 119 12.37 15.29 5.94
C TRP A 119 13.63 14.43 6.11
N LEU A 120 14.08 14.28 7.35
CA LEU A 120 15.21 13.40 7.67
C LEU A 120 14.68 12.05 8.12
N VAL A 121 15.31 10.97 7.64
CA VAL A 121 14.82 9.59 7.79
C VAL A 121 14.47 9.23 9.23
N GLU A 122 15.39 9.47 10.15
CA GLU A 122 15.22 9.17 11.58
C GLU A 122 14.24 10.10 12.29
N ASP A 123 14.04 11.29 11.73
CA ASP A 123 13.18 12.29 12.32
C ASP A 123 11.72 12.11 11.96
N LEU A 124 11.38 11.46 10.84
CA LEU A 124 10.00 11.29 10.36
C LEU A 124 9.17 12.58 10.46
N LYS A 125 9.80 13.71 10.20
CA LYS A 125 9.20 15.04 10.32
C LYS A 125 9.83 15.97 9.31
N GLU A 126 9.02 16.85 8.73
CA GLU A 126 9.44 17.91 7.83
C GLU A 126 10.54 18.79 8.47
N LYS A 127 11.52 19.18 7.66
CA LYS A 127 12.63 20.06 8.07
C LYS A 127 12.68 21.37 7.30
N GLY A 128 12.02 21.41 6.16
CA GLY A 128 11.92 22.59 5.32
C GLY A 128 11.44 22.19 3.93
N GLU A 129 11.45 23.17 3.04
CA GLU A 129 11.00 22.99 1.66
C GLU A 129 12.18 23.04 0.72
N LYS A 130 12.11 22.24 -0.36
CA LYS A 130 13.07 22.30 -1.45
C LYS A 130 12.47 23.13 -2.59
N GLU A 131 12.87 24.39 -2.67
CA GLU A 131 12.43 25.32 -3.72
C GLU A 131 12.49 24.66 -5.11
N LYS A 132 11.42 24.80 -5.90
CA LYS A 132 11.25 24.25 -7.25
C LYS A 132 11.17 22.73 -7.37
N ALA A 133 11.27 21.97 -6.27
CA ALA A 133 10.98 20.55 -6.29
C ALA A 133 9.45 20.35 -6.25
N LEU A 134 8.80 20.39 -7.41
CA LEU A 134 7.33 20.40 -7.53
C LEU A 134 6.78 19.06 -8.05
N TYR A 135 5.57 18.70 -7.63
CA TYR A 135 4.85 17.51 -8.09
C TYR A 135 4.00 17.75 -9.35
N ILE A 136 3.91 18.99 -9.83
CA ILE A 136 3.06 19.39 -10.95
C ILE A 136 3.34 18.59 -12.22
N ALA A 137 4.61 18.53 -12.67
CA ALA A 137 4.97 17.81 -13.89
C ALA A 137 4.70 16.28 -13.81
N PRO A 138 5.12 15.56 -12.75
CA PRO A 138 4.77 14.14 -12.63
C PRO A 138 3.25 13.93 -12.57
N ALA A 139 2.51 14.77 -11.84
CA ALA A 139 1.05 14.66 -11.75
C ALA A 139 0.35 14.91 -13.09
N ALA A 140 0.80 15.91 -13.85
CA ALA A 140 0.27 16.20 -15.19
C ALA A 140 0.54 15.04 -16.16
N TYR A 141 1.70 14.38 -16.06
CA TYR A 141 1.99 13.20 -16.87
C TYR A 141 1.08 12.00 -16.52
N ALA A 142 0.81 11.76 -15.23
CA ALA A 142 -0.16 10.75 -14.82
C ALA A 142 -1.58 11.08 -15.32
N ALA A 143 -2.02 12.33 -15.15
CA ALA A 143 -3.34 12.79 -15.62
C ALA A 143 -3.49 12.66 -17.14
N LEU A 144 -2.44 12.99 -17.89
CA LEU A 144 -2.35 12.80 -19.34
C LEU A 144 -2.50 11.32 -19.71
N HIS A 145 -1.79 10.42 -19.03
CA HIS A 145 -1.89 8.98 -19.28
C HIS A 145 -3.32 8.45 -19.08
N HIS A 146 -4.00 8.91 -18.03
CA HIS A 146 -5.37 8.52 -17.72
C HIS A 146 -6.44 9.30 -18.51
N GLY A 147 -6.06 10.35 -19.23
CA GLY A 147 -7.00 11.22 -19.94
C GLY A 147 -7.98 11.91 -18.99
N CYS A 148 -7.51 12.38 -17.84
CA CYS A 148 -8.37 12.93 -16.80
C CYS A 148 -7.88 14.30 -16.30
N PRO A 149 -8.74 15.11 -15.64
CA PRO A 149 -8.33 16.38 -15.06
C PRO A 149 -7.27 16.24 -13.95
N LEU A 150 -6.38 17.23 -13.86
CA LEU A 150 -5.49 17.42 -12.71
C LEU A 150 -6.02 18.55 -11.81
N PHE A 151 -6.28 18.28 -10.55
CA PHE A 151 -6.62 19.30 -9.56
C PHE A 151 -5.40 19.64 -8.71
N ILE A 152 -4.90 20.86 -8.85
CA ILE A 152 -3.96 21.46 -7.91
C ILE A 152 -4.77 21.95 -6.72
N VAL A 153 -4.55 21.38 -5.52
CA VAL A 153 -5.44 21.62 -4.37
C VAL A 153 -5.50 23.08 -3.97
N GLU A 154 -4.39 23.82 -4.05
CA GLU A 154 -4.32 25.24 -3.71
C GLU A 154 -5.02 26.17 -4.71
N GLU A 155 -5.35 25.67 -5.91
CA GLU A 155 -6.10 26.43 -6.91
C GLU A 155 -7.57 26.60 -6.51
N HIS A 156 -8.09 25.67 -5.70
CA HIS A 156 -9.49 25.60 -5.29
C HIS A 156 -9.62 25.74 -3.77
N GLU A 157 -10.24 26.82 -3.29
CA GLU A 157 -10.40 27.10 -1.85
C GLU A 157 -10.93 25.90 -1.05
N GLN A 158 -11.94 25.22 -1.59
CA GLN A 158 -12.55 24.05 -0.97
C GLN A 158 -11.58 22.86 -0.82
N LEU A 159 -10.73 22.62 -1.83
CA LEU A 159 -9.74 21.54 -1.78
C LEU A 159 -8.55 21.92 -0.89
N ALA A 160 -8.12 23.19 -0.94
CA ALA A 160 -7.06 23.72 -0.08
C ALA A 160 -7.42 23.63 1.40
N GLU A 161 -8.66 23.98 1.76
CA GLU A 161 -9.16 23.79 3.13
C GLU A 161 -9.14 22.31 3.51
N ALA A 162 -9.70 21.43 2.67
CA ALA A 162 -9.78 20.00 2.92
C ALA A 162 -8.39 19.38 3.14
N SER A 163 -7.42 19.70 2.28
CA SER A 163 -6.06 19.15 2.35
C SER A 163 -5.32 19.65 3.58
N SER A 164 -5.47 20.93 3.95
CA SER A 164 -4.78 21.54 5.09
C SER A 164 -5.02 20.78 6.40
N TRP A 165 -6.28 20.42 6.70
CA TRP A 165 -6.62 19.73 7.95
C TRP A 165 -5.90 18.38 8.11
N ILE A 166 -5.94 17.54 7.07
CA ILE A 166 -5.36 16.20 7.14
C ILE A 166 -3.83 16.24 7.05
N THR A 167 -3.28 17.21 6.33
CA THR A 167 -1.84 17.46 6.24
C THR A 167 -1.28 17.95 7.56
N ASP A 168 -1.94 18.90 8.22
CA ASP A 168 -1.48 19.43 9.52
C ASP A 168 -1.58 18.38 10.62
N PHE A 169 -2.66 17.57 10.62
CA PHE A 169 -2.74 16.39 11.49
C PHE A 169 -1.54 15.47 11.27
N TRP A 170 -1.22 15.13 10.01
CA TRP A 170 -0.09 14.28 9.70
C TRP A 170 1.27 14.88 10.11
N LYS A 171 1.50 16.18 9.87
CA LYS A 171 2.73 16.87 10.30
C LYS A 171 2.92 16.79 11.82
N HIS A 172 1.84 16.95 12.58
CA HIS A 172 1.88 16.81 14.03
C HIS A 172 2.09 15.35 14.48
N ASP A 173 1.40 14.41 13.83
CA ASP A 173 1.28 13.02 14.29
C ASP A 173 2.26 12.03 13.65
N SER A 174 2.97 12.40 12.60
CA SER A 174 3.90 11.54 11.82
C SER A 174 4.92 10.73 12.63
N ARG A 175 5.23 11.12 13.86
CA ARG A 175 6.04 10.35 14.82
C ARG A 175 5.24 9.48 15.78
N ALA A 176 4.08 9.96 16.23
CA ALA A 176 3.25 9.24 17.19
C ALA A 176 2.44 8.13 16.50
N ARG A 177 2.04 8.35 15.24
CA ARG A 177 1.23 7.44 14.43
C ARG A 177 -0.07 7.08 15.14
N GLU A 178 -0.72 8.06 15.73
CA GLU A 178 -2.09 7.90 16.22
C GLU A 178 -3.04 7.71 15.02
N PRO A 179 -4.01 6.78 15.10
CA PRO A 179 -4.99 6.61 14.04
C PRO A 179 -5.71 7.92 13.72
N PRO A 180 -5.99 8.21 12.43
CA PRO A 180 -6.61 9.46 12.05
C PRO A 180 -8.03 9.55 12.62
N SER A 181 -8.41 10.74 13.08
CA SER A 181 -9.75 10.99 13.59
C SER A 181 -10.82 10.70 12.52
N VAL A 182 -11.80 9.88 12.87
CA VAL A 182 -12.93 9.53 12.00
C VAL A 182 -13.66 10.78 11.50
N ALA A 183 -13.83 11.78 12.36
CA ALA A 183 -14.47 13.03 12.00
C ALA A 183 -13.63 13.84 10.99
N CYS A 184 -12.31 13.89 11.18
CA CYS A 184 -11.41 14.58 10.26
C CYS A 184 -11.45 13.92 8.87
N MET A 185 -11.35 12.58 8.82
CA MET A 185 -11.43 11.81 7.57
C MET A 185 -12.75 12.07 6.84
N TYR A 186 -13.89 12.01 7.56
CA TYR A 186 -15.21 12.25 6.97
C TYR A 186 -15.38 13.69 6.46
N LEU A 187 -15.08 14.70 7.28
CA LEU A 187 -15.32 16.11 6.91
C LEU A 187 -14.46 16.53 5.72
N MET A 188 -13.18 16.17 5.73
CA MET A 188 -12.27 16.43 4.63
C MET A 188 -12.76 15.73 3.36
N ALA A 189 -13.04 14.42 3.42
CA ALA A 189 -13.44 13.67 2.23
C ALA A 189 -14.79 14.15 1.68
N LYS A 190 -15.73 14.53 2.55
CA LYS A 190 -17.02 15.10 2.14
C LYS A 190 -16.79 16.41 1.38
N GLN A 191 -15.91 17.28 1.89
CA GLN A 191 -15.61 18.54 1.24
C GLN A 191 -15.00 18.34 -0.16
N VAL A 192 -14.13 17.34 -0.34
CA VAL A 192 -13.61 16.96 -1.66
C VAL A 192 -14.71 16.46 -2.60
N TYR A 193 -15.61 15.59 -2.13
CA TYR A 193 -16.68 15.07 -2.97
C TYR A 193 -17.77 16.10 -3.29
N ASP A 194 -18.07 17.03 -2.39
CA ASP A 194 -18.94 18.16 -2.69
C ASP A 194 -18.35 18.98 -3.87
N PHE A 195 -17.03 19.22 -3.88
CA PHE A 195 -16.34 19.89 -4.99
C PHE A 195 -16.44 19.09 -6.31
N LEU A 196 -16.18 17.78 -6.26
CA LEU A 196 -16.28 16.92 -7.45
C LEU A 196 -17.73 16.84 -7.98
N ALA A 197 -18.72 16.82 -7.09
CA ALA A 197 -20.13 16.84 -7.45
C ALA A 197 -20.56 18.15 -8.12
N ASP A 198 -20.05 19.29 -7.64
CA ASP A 198 -20.31 20.62 -8.23
C ASP A 198 -19.71 20.78 -9.64
N LEU A 199 -18.64 20.04 -9.94
CA LEU A 199 -18.09 19.91 -11.30
C LEU A 199 -18.80 18.84 -12.14
N GLY A 200 -19.70 18.06 -11.53
CA GLY A 200 -20.41 16.97 -12.17
C GLY A 200 -19.53 15.77 -12.49
N ILE A 201 -18.41 15.58 -11.76
CA ILE A 201 -17.48 14.46 -11.89
C ILE A 201 -17.91 13.27 -11.03
N ASP A 202 -18.52 13.52 -9.86
CA ASP A 202 -19.12 12.45 -9.02
C ASP A 202 -20.33 11.83 -9.77
N LYS A 203 -20.18 10.57 -10.21
CA LYS A 203 -21.20 9.84 -10.97
C LYS A 203 -21.53 8.49 -10.33
N GLU A 204 -22.49 7.78 -10.93
CA GLU A 204 -22.74 6.38 -10.58
C GLU A 204 -21.50 5.54 -10.92
N GLY A 205 -20.99 4.80 -9.92
CA GLY A 205 -19.75 4.03 -10.02
C GLY A 205 -18.75 4.43 -8.93
N LYS A 206 -17.50 4.03 -9.12
CA LYS A 206 -16.36 4.50 -8.33
C LYS A 206 -15.37 5.14 -9.28
N GLU A 207 -14.98 6.37 -8.99
CA GLU A 207 -13.91 7.06 -9.71
C GLU A 207 -12.55 6.49 -9.29
N ASN A 208 -11.57 6.48 -10.20
CA ASN A 208 -10.19 6.29 -9.79
C ASN A 208 -9.59 7.63 -9.36
N ILE A 209 -9.09 7.69 -8.13
CA ILE A 209 -8.46 8.88 -7.57
C ILE A 209 -6.98 8.61 -7.37
N LEU A 210 -6.12 9.42 -7.99
CA LEU A 210 -4.67 9.33 -7.80
C LEU A 210 -4.13 10.61 -7.17
N THR A 211 -3.51 10.49 -6.00
CA THR A 211 -2.80 11.61 -5.36
C THR A 211 -1.31 11.54 -5.68
N VAL A 212 -0.76 12.60 -6.25
CA VAL A 212 0.68 12.74 -6.52
C VAL A 212 1.23 13.85 -5.64
N ALA A 213 1.71 13.47 -4.46
CA ALA A 213 2.28 14.37 -3.47
C ALA A 213 3.03 13.61 -2.37
N GLY A 214 4.00 14.28 -1.76
CA GLY A 214 4.68 13.78 -0.57
C GLY A 214 3.75 13.74 0.64
N GLN A 215 4.11 12.94 1.63
CA GLN A 215 3.32 12.72 2.84
C GLN A 215 3.09 13.99 3.69
N PHE A 216 3.99 14.97 3.60
CA PHE A 216 3.89 16.24 4.34
C PHE A 216 3.31 17.38 3.49
N ASP A 217 3.07 17.12 2.20
CA ASP A 217 2.51 18.10 1.27
C ASP A 217 1.00 17.85 1.11
N ILE A 218 0.58 16.58 1.02
CA ILE A 218 -0.82 16.13 1.23
C ILE A 218 -0.81 14.95 2.19
N GLY A 219 -1.42 15.07 3.37
CA GLY A 219 -1.41 14.05 4.43
C GLY A 219 -1.96 12.68 3.99
N ILE A 220 -1.39 11.59 4.51
CA ILE A 220 -1.69 10.20 4.07
C ILE A 220 -3.14 9.79 4.30
N GLY A 221 -3.82 10.38 5.28
CA GLY A 221 -5.23 10.10 5.52
C GLY A 221 -6.17 10.50 4.37
N TRP A 222 -5.70 11.38 3.47
CA TRP A 222 -6.44 11.82 2.29
C TRP A 222 -7.01 10.65 1.48
N ASP A 223 -6.14 9.72 1.06
CA ASP A 223 -6.53 8.63 0.15
C ASP A 223 -7.37 7.57 0.85
N ARG A 224 -7.01 7.23 2.09
CA ARG A 224 -7.74 6.23 2.87
C ARG A 224 -9.18 6.65 3.12
N ALA A 225 -9.46 7.96 3.22
CA ALA A 225 -10.80 8.47 3.46
C ALA A 225 -11.76 8.22 2.28
N PHE A 226 -11.26 7.97 1.07
CA PHE A 226 -12.07 7.75 -0.13
C PHE A 226 -12.49 6.30 -0.36
N VAL A 227 -11.89 5.33 0.35
CA VAL A 227 -12.27 3.91 0.26
C VAL A 227 -13.78 3.74 0.50
N GLY A 228 -14.43 2.93 -0.33
CA GLY A 228 -15.88 2.73 -0.36
C GLY A 228 -16.59 3.60 -1.40
N LYS A 229 -16.06 4.79 -1.70
CA LYS A 229 -16.65 5.75 -2.65
C LYS A 229 -15.86 5.89 -3.95
N ALA A 230 -14.53 5.81 -3.89
CA ALA A 230 -13.62 5.73 -5.05
C ALA A 230 -12.64 4.56 -4.90
N ASN A 231 -11.87 4.30 -5.96
CA ASN A 231 -10.64 3.51 -5.94
C ASN A 231 -9.43 4.45 -5.75
N PRO A 232 -8.95 4.67 -4.52
CA PRO A 232 -7.87 5.62 -4.28
C PRO A 232 -6.49 4.97 -4.43
N GLY A 233 -5.54 5.75 -4.94
CA GLY A 233 -4.12 5.44 -4.93
C GLY A 233 -3.24 6.67 -4.74
N ARG A 234 -2.01 6.45 -4.32
CA ARG A 234 -1.02 7.51 -4.10
C ARG A 234 0.32 7.19 -4.71
N ILE A 235 0.92 8.16 -5.39
CA ILE A 235 2.35 8.16 -5.73
C ILE A 235 3.04 9.20 -4.84
N MET A 236 4.01 8.77 -4.04
CA MET A 236 4.73 9.63 -3.09
C MET A 236 6.24 9.42 -3.11
N GLY A 237 6.96 10.32 -2.44
CA GLY A 237 8.42 10.40 -2.40
C GLY A 237 8.85 11.83 -2.70
N MET A 238 10.13 12.05 -3.04
CA MET A 238 10.52 13.32 -3.65
C MET A 238 9.97 13.40 -5.09
N PRO A 239 9.85 14.58 -5.71
CA PRO A 239 9.37 14.70 -7.09
C PRO A 239 10.13 13.85 -8.14
N VAL A 240 11.41 13.57 -7.89
CA VAL A 240 12.18 12.63 -8.71
C VAL A 240 11.70 11.19 -8.50
N ASP A 241 11.49 10.76 -7.25
CA ASP A 241 10.93 9.44 -6.94
C ASP A 241 9.55 9.27 -7.61
N THR A 242 8.67 10.28 -7.50
CA THR A 242 7.33 10.23 -8.10
C THR A 242 7.37 10.18 -9.63
N SER A 243 8.28 10.92 -10.27
CA SER A 243 8.47 10.89 -11.73
C SER A 243 8.88 9.51 -12.22
N TYR A 244 9.88 8.89 -11.58
CA TYR A 244 10.30 7.53 -11.93
C TYR A 244 9.18 6.51 -11.68
N TRP A 245 8.43 6.66 -10.59
CA TRP A 245 7.39 5.72 -10.22
C TRP A 245 6.18 5.80 -11.15
N ILE A 246 5.76 7.00 -11.57
CA ILE A 246 4.70 7.18 -12.58
C ILE A 246 5.13 6.61 -13.91
N CYS A 247 6.35 6.91 -14.38
CA CYS A 247 6.90 6.29 -15.59
C CYS A 247 6.85 4.76 -15.51
N ARG A 248 7.19 4.16 -14.36
CA ARG A 248 7.12 2.71 -14.17
C ARG A 248 5.69 2.18 -14.26
N ASN A 249 4.70 2.89 -13.70
CA ASN A 249 3.28 2.50 -13.79
C ASN A 249 2.78 2.60 -15.23
N VAL A 250 3.02 3.74 -15.90
CA VAL A 250 2.63 3.97 -17.31
C VAL A 250 3.24 2.93 -18.25
N PHE A 251 4.53 2.62 -18.07
CA PHE A 251 5.24 1.64 -18.88
C PHE A 251 5.14 0.20 -18.36
N TYR A 252 4.40 -0.06 -17.27
CA TYR A 252 4.27 -1.41 -16.70
C TYR A 252 3.85 -2.47 -17.74
N PRO A 253 2.91 -2.19 -18.68
CA PRO A 253 2.55 -3.14 -19.72
C PRO A 253 3.72 -3.63 -20.58
N ALA A 254 4.80 -2.86 -20.71
CA ALA A 254 6.02 -3.27 -21.39
C ALA A 254 7.12 -3.72 -20.41
N LEU A 255 7.32 -2.96 -19.32
CA LEU A 255 8.41 -3.19 -18.36
C LEU A 255 8.32 -4.52 -17.62
N ILE A 256 7.11 -5.05 -17.42
CA ILE A 256 6.95 -6.35 -16.74
C ILE A 256 7.62 -7.49 -17.51
N PHE A 257 7.73 -7.41 -18.84
CA PHE A 257 8.39 -8.43 -19.65
C PHE A 257 9.92 -8.43 -19.53
N GLU A 258 10.50 -7.41 -18.88
CA GLU A 258 11.91 -7.38 -18.52
C GLU A 258 12.16 -7.99 -17.12
N ASN A 259 11.09 -8.33 -16.38
CA ASN A 259 11.22 -9.06 -15.12
C ASN A 259 11.60 -10.53 -15.40
N PRO A 260 12.70 -11.05 -14.82
CA PRO A 260 13.10 -12.44 -15.00
C PRO A 260 12.01 -13.47 -14.66
N ALA A 261 11.05 -13.10 -13.81
CA ALA A 261 9.87 -13.91 -13.48
C ALA A 261 9.00 -14.27 -14.69
N LEU A 262 9.06 -13.51 -15.79
CA LEU A 262 8.30 -13.77 -17.02
C LEU A 262 9.10 -14.61 -18.05
N SER A 263 10.32 -15.05 -17.72
CA SER A 263 11.09 -15.95 -18.57
C SER A 263 10.29 -17.22 -18.89
N GLU A 264 10.24 -17.60 -20.17
CA GLU A 264 9.63 -18.86 -20.61
C GLU A 264 10.30 -20.08 -19.97
N GLU A 265 11.61 -19.99 -19.70
CA GLU A 265 12.36 -21.06 -19.03
C GLU A 265 12.10 -21.11 -17.52
N GLY A 266 11.37 -20.14 -16.94
CA GLY A 266 11.27 -19.97 -15.49
C GLY A 266 12.60 -19.54 -14.86
N LEU A 267 12.70 -19.64 -13.54
CA LEU A 267 13.93 -19.31 -12.79
C LEU A 267 14.07 -20.13 -11.51
N MET A 268 15.31 -20.19 -11.00
CA MET A 268 15.64 -20.87 -9.75
C MET A 268 15.56 -19.91 -8.56
N LEU A 269 14.70 -20.20 -7.59
CA LEU A 269 14.53 -19.41 -6.36
C LEU A 269 14.72 -20.28 -5.12
N ILE A 270 15.17 -19.66 -4.02
CA ILE A 270 15.36 -20.33 -2.74
C ILE A 270 13.99 -20.50 -2.06
N ASN A 271 13.53 -21.73 -1.95
CA ASN A 271 12.28 -22.03 -1.26
C ASN A 271 12.53 -22.49 0.18
N GLY A 272 11.64 -22.09 1.08
CA GLY A 272 11.69 -22.44 2.47
C GLY A 272 11.45 -23.94 2.68
N SER A 273 11.97 -24.48 3.78
CA SER A 273 11.68 -25.87 4.14
C SER A 273 10.20 -26.10 4.38
N ARG A 274 9.75 -27.35 4.22
CA ARG A 274 8.43 -27.83 4.63
C ARG A 274 8.59 -28.80 5.78
N SER A 275 7.79 -28.64 6.83
CA SER A 275 7.84 -29.49 8.01
C SER A 275 6.44 -29.80 8.54
N GLU A 276 6.29 -30.93 9.23
CA GLU A 276 5.08 -31.36 9.93
C GLU A 276 5.38 -31.72 11.39
N ARG A 277 4.35 -31.71 12.24
CA ARG A 277 4.45 -32.28 13.58
C ARG A 277 3.94 -33.71 13.59
N GLY A 278 4.80 -34.65 13.99
CA GLY A 278 4.39 -36.04 14.21
C GLY A 278 3.52 -36.19 15.46
N MET A 279 2.95 -37.38 15.68
CA MET A 279 2.03 -37.71 16.80
C MET A 279 2.56 -37.35 18.21
N LEU A 280 3.89 -37.27 18.38
CA LEU A 280 4.55 -36.87 19.64
C LEU A 280 4.84 -35.36 19.73
N GLY A 281 4.26 -34.54 18.84
CA GLY A 281 4.49 -33.11 18.72
C GLY A 281 5.88 -32.74 18.18
N ARG A 282 6.68 -33.71 17.68
CA ARG A 282 8.03 -33.42 17.17
C ARG A 282 7.97 -32.85 15.77
N LEU A 283 8.71 -31.76 15.55
CA LEU A 283 8.93 -31.20 14.23
C LEU A 283 9.71 -32.19 13.37
N ARG A 284 9.19 -32.50 12.20
CA ARG A 284 9.78 -33.35 11.17
C ARG A 284 9.89 -32.53 9.91
N ILE A 285 11.11 -32.20 9.50
CA ILE A 285 11.36 -31.58 8.20
C ILE A 285 11.06 -32.63 7.12
N LEU A 286 10.05 -32.35 6.30
CA LEU A 286 9.65 -33.17 5.16
C LEU A 286 10.50 -32.83 3.93
N LYS A 287 10.86 -31.55 3.79
CA LYS A 287 11.71 -31.03 2.73
C LYS A 287 12.58 -29.91 3.30
N PRO A 288 13.91 -29.97 3.19
CA PRO A 288 14.78 -28.88 3.63
C PRO A 288 14.62 -27.66 2.71
N SER A 289 15.04 -26.48 3.17
CA SER A 289 15.12 -25.30 2.31
C SER A 289 16.16 -25.56 1.22
N MET A 290 15.81 -25.25 -0.02
CA MET A 290 16.66 -25.48 -1.19
C MET A 290 16.21 -24.61 -2.37
N GLU A 291 17.06 -24.51 -3.38
CA GLU A 291 16.66 -23.92 -4.65
C GLU A 291 15.69 -24.83 -5.40
N GLU A 292 14.67 -24.23 -5.98
CA GLU A 292 13.64 -24.87 -6.79
C GLU A 292 13.31 -24.02 -8.00
N HIS A 293 12.75 -24.68 -9.02
CA HIS A 293 12.38 -24.04 -10.27
C HIS A 293 10.92 -23.58 -10.24
N PHE A 294 10.66 -22.35 -10.70
CA PHE A 294 9.34 -21.73 -10.66
C PHE A 294 9.04 -20.93 -11.94
N HIS A 295 7.76 -20.84 -12.29
CA HIS A 295 7.23 -19.97 -13.33
C HIS A 295 6.32 -18.89 -12.73
N TYR A 296 6.52 -17.65 -13.19
CA TYR A 296 5.75 -16.48 -12.73
C TYR A 296 5.66 -16.38 -11.19
N PRO A 297 6.79 -16.53 -10.46
CA PRO A 297 6.75 -16.69 -9.02
C PRO A 297 6.22 -15.46 -8.30
N VAL A 298 5.37 -15.70 -7.31
CA VAL A 298 5.03 -14.74 -6.25
C VAL A 298 5.73 -15.16 -4.96
N LEU A 299 6.47 -14.23 -4.36
CA LEU A 299 7.17 -14.47 -3.10
C LEU A 299 6.26 -14.24 -1.91
N GLN A 300 6.37 -15.14 -0.93
CA GLN A 300 5.52 -15.22 0.24
C GLN A 300 6.39 -15.24 1.50
N THR A 301 6.28 -14.23 2.35
CA THR A 301 7.07 -14.07 3.59
C THR A 301 6.14 -13.99 4.79
N TRP A 302 5.80 -15.15 5.35
CA TRP A 302 4.85 -15.25 6.46
C TRP A 302 5.55 -15.50 7.80
N VAL A 303 5.80 -14.43 8.55
CA VAL A 303 6.39 -14.46 9.90
C VAL A 303 5.34 -14.22 10.97
N SER A 304 4.51 -13.18 10.84
CA SER A 304 3.41 -12.83 11.74
C SER A 304 2.11 -12.67 10.98
N TYR A 305 1.12 -13.54 11.22
CA TYR A 305 -0.11 -13.63 10.42
C TYR A 305 -1.23 -14.42 11.13
N CYS A 306 -2.45 -14.39 10.60
CA CYS A 306 -3.58 -15.19 11.10
C CYS A 306 -3.64 -16.58 10.44
N HIS A 307 -4.01 -17.60 11.21
CA HIS A 307 -4.19 -18.98 10.73
C HIS A 307 -5.44 -19.63 11.33
N GLU A 308 -6.34 -20.11 10.47
CA GLU A 308 -7.64 -20.74 10.83
C GLU A 308 -8.42 -19.97 11.92
N PHE A 309 -8.52 -18.64 11.79
CA PHE A 309 -9.02 -17.79 12.86
C PHE A 309 -10.49 -18.08 13.22
N ASN A 310 -11.43 -18.05 12.26
CA ASN A 310 -12.83 -18.30 12.59
C ASN A 310 -13.13 -19.78 12.78
N LYS A 311 -12.44 -20.69 12.08
CA LYS A 311 -12.65 -22.13 12.21
C LYS A 311 -12.17 -22.66 13.57
N GLU A 312 -10.97 -22.29 14.00
CA GLU A 312 -10.36 -22.81 15.23
C GLU A 312 -10.22 -21.75 16.31
N ALA A 313 -9.67 -20.57 16.00
CA ALA A 313 -9.38 -19.57 17.02
C ALA A 313 -10.61 -18.97 17.70
N SER A 314 -11.73 -18.89 17.00
CA SER A 314 -13.00 -18.43 17.57
C SER A 314 -13.45 -19.26 18.77
N LYS A 315 -13.06 -20.54 18.84
CA LYS A 315 -13.32 -21.42 19.99
C LYS A 315 -12.47 -21.03 21.19
N TYR A 316 -11.24 -20.55 20.95
CA TYR A 316 -10.41 -19.95 21.99
C TYR A 316 -10.99 -18.61 22.43
N TRP A 317 -11.22 -17.67 21.52
CA TRP A 317 -11.68 -16.31 21.85
C TRP A 317 -13.10 -16.28 22.41
N GLY A 318 -13.97 -17.20 21.99
CA GLY A 318 -15.39 -17.26 22.35
C GLY A 318 -16.28 -16.42 21.43
N CYS A 319 -15.73 -15.86 20.37
CA CYS A 319 -16.44 -15.11 19.35
C CYS A 319 -15.81 -15.36 17.97
N LYS A 320 -16.63 -15.27 16.92
CA LYS A 320 -16.17 -15.22 15.54
C LYS A 320 -16.03 -13.77 15.12
N TYR A 321 -15.07 -13.50 14.26
CA TYR A 321 -15.02 -12.24 13.55
C TYR A 321 -16.06 -12.24 12.42
N THR A 322 -16.80 -11.14 12.31
CA THR A 322 -17.67 -10.84 11.19
C THR A 322 -17.22 -9.49 10.65
N THR A 323 -17.01 -9.41 9.35
CA THR A 323 -16.59 -8.21 8.62
C THR A 323 -17.64 -7.11 8.70
N ARG A 324 -17.26 -5.90 8.27
CA ARG A 324 -18.15 -4.73 8.21
C ARG A 324 -19.40 -4.98 7.38
N ASP A 325 -19.27 -5.71 6.29
CA ASP A 325 -20.35 -6.05 5.38
C ASP A 325 -21.13 -7.32 5.75
N GLY A 326 -20.91 -7.86 6.96
CA GLY A 326 -21.72 -8.96 7.51
C GLY A 326 -21.28 -10.35 7.09
N ILE A 327 -20.11 -10.49 6.46
CA ILE A 327 -19.51 -11.78 6.14
C ILE A 327 -18.84 -12.31 7.40
N THR A 328 -19.16 -13.55 7.78
CA THR A 328 -18.37 -14.28 8.77
C THR A 328 -17.45 -15.22 7.99
N PRO A 329 -16.14 -14.90 7.84
CA PRO A 329 -15.15 -15.77 7.21
C PRO A 329 -15.30 -17.23 7.66
N TYR A 330 -15.06 -18.18 6.77
CA TYR A 330 -15.33 -19.62 6.92
C TYR A 330 -16.81 -20.03 7.00
N GLU A 331 -17.71 -19.19 7.52
CA GLU A 331 -19.11 -19.57 7.78
C GLU A 331 -20.10 -19.15 6.70
N THR A 332 -19.96 -17.94 6.18
CA THR A 332 -20.88 -17.39 5.18
C THR A 332 -20.64 -18.06 3.82
N PRO A 333 -21.68 -18.63 3.17
CA PRO A 333 -21.58 -19.09 1.79
C PRO A 333 -21.16 -17.93 0.86
N SER A 334 -20.25 -18.22 -0.06
CA SER A 334 -19.88 -17.25 -1.09
C SER A 334 -20.75 -17.43 -2.32
N PRO A 335 -21.21 -16.34 -2.96
CA PRO A 335 -21.92 -16.43 -4.24
C PRO A 335 -20.98 -16.69 -5.43
N TYR A 336 -19.65 -16.74 -5.22
CA TYR A 336 -18.65 -16.83 -6.28
C TYR A 336 -17.98 -18.21 -6.32
N SER A 337 -18.00 -18.86 -7.49
CA SER A 337 -17.36 -20.16 -7.69
C SER A 337 -15.83 -20.14 -7.56
N ILE A 338 -15.20 -18.96 -7.63
CA ILE A 338 -13.77 -18.81 -7.37
C ILE A 338 -13.41 -19.19 -5.92
N ASP A 339 -14.38 -19.25 -5.01
CA ASP A 339 -14.14 -19.63 -3.61
C ASP A 339 -14.34 -21.14 -3.38
N GLU A 340 -14.73 -21.91 -4.40
CA GLU A 340 -14.82 -23.37 -4.28
C GLU A 340 -13.45 -23.97 -4.00
N GLY A 341 -13.38 -24.77 -2.92
CA GLY A 341 -12.19 -25.47 -2.48
C GLY A 341 -11.21 -24.64 -1.63
N VAL A 342 -11.54 -23.38 -1.30
CA VAL A 342 -10.70 -22.58 -0.39
C VAL A 342 -10.88 -22.98 1.08
N THR A 343 -12.02 -23.62 1.39
CA THR A 343 -12.31 -24.19 2.72
C THR A 343 -12.54 -25.70 2.59
N ASP A 344 -12.63 -26.39 3.72
CA ASP A 344 -13.00 -27.81 3.81
C ASP A 344 -14.52 -28.07 3.67
N LYS A 345 -15.33 -27.02 3.51
CA LYS A 345 -16.78 -27.12 3.33
C LYS A 345 -17.14 -27.45 1.88
N VAL A 346 -18.25 -28.15 1.70
CA VAL A 346 -18.78 -28.48 0.37
C VAL A 346 -19.49 -27.26 -0.21
N GLY A 347 -18.97 -26.74 -1.34
CA GLY A 347 -19.50 -25.57 -2.05
C GLY A 347 -18.60 -24.33 -1.90
N ALA A 348 -19.05 -23.20 -2.45
CA ALA A 348 -18.35 -21.93 -2.33
C ALA A 348 -18.64 -21.27 -0.96
N TYR A 349 -17.58 -20.99 -0.20
CA TYR A 349 -17.64 -20.28 1.08
C TYR A 349 -16.58 -19.20 1.09
N TRP A 350 -16.86 -18.07 1.74
CA TRP A 350 -15.82 -17.09 2.00
C TRP A 350 -14.69 -17.76 2.80
N PRO A 351 -13.42 -17.52 2.44
CA PRO A 351 -12.29 -18.20 3.08
C PRO A 351 -12.26 -17.91 4.58
N ASP A 352 -11.63 -18.79 5.35
CA ASP A 352 -11.24 -18.45 6.72
C ASP A 352 -10.08 -17.44 6.69
N ILE A 353 -9.84 -16.75 7.82
CA ILE A 353 -8.64 -15.91 7.96
C ILE A 353 -7.45 -16.83 8.24
N SER A 354 -6.74 -17.18 7.18
CA SER A 354 -5.59 -18.08 7.11
C SER A 354 -4.64 -17.68 5.97
N THR A 355 -3.96 -16.54 6.14
CA THR A 355 -3.29 -15.80 5.06
C THR A 355 -2.31 -16.68 4.29
N SER A 356 -1.57 -17.52 5.02
CA SER A 356 -0.55 -18.41 4.47
C SER A 356 -1.08 -19.57 3.61
N GLU A 357 -2.39 -19.81 3.63
CA GLU A 357 -3.09 -20.79 2.78
C GLU A 357 -3.93 -20.10 1.70
N VAL A 358 -4.66 -19.04 2.09
CA VAL A 358 -5.67 -18.39 1.26
C VAL A 358 -5.05 -17.52 0.17
N VAL A 359 -4.00 -16.76 0.49
CA VAL A 359 -3.31 -15.94 -0.53
C VAL A 359 -2.71 -16.84 -1.62
N PRO A 360 -1.91 -17.89 -1.31
CA PRO A 360 -1.42 -18.81 -2.34
C PRO A 360 -2.51 -19.50 -3.15
N PHE A 361 -3.66 -19.82 -2.53
CA PHE A 361 -4.79 -20.44 -3.21
C PHE A 361 -5.31 -19.57 -4.36
N TYR A 362 -5.57 -18.28 -4.13
CA TYR A 362 -6.07 -17.39 -5.19
C TYR A 362 -5.00 -17.05 -6.22
N LEU A 363 -3.75 -16.85 -5.80
CA LEU A 363 -2.64 -16.60 -6.73
C LEU A 363 -2.41 -17.77 -7.68
N LYS A 364 -2.59 -19.01 -7.22
CA LYS A 364 -2.54 -20.19 -8.09
C LYS A 364 -3.62 -20.18 -9.16
N LYS A 365 -4.81 -19.61 -8.87
CA LYS A 365 -5.89 -19.46 -9.87
C LYS A 365 -5.55 -18.43 -10.95
N MET A 366 -4.59 -17.54 -10.69
CA MET A 366 -4.03 -16.62 -11.68
C MET A 366 -2.92 -17.25 -12.54
N GLY A 367 -2.49 -18.48 -12.21
CA GLY A 367 -1.41 -19.18 -12.90
C GLY A 367 -0.01 -18.93 -12.31
N TYR A 368 0.09 -18.33 -11.12
CA TYR A 368 1.37 -18.12 -10.46
C TYR A 368 1.84 -19.34 -9.67
N ASP A 369 3.16 -19.56 -9.67
CA ASP A 369 3.80 -20.36 -8.63
C ASP A 369 4.03 -19.55 -7.35
N ASN A 370 4.03 -20.23 -6.21
CA ASN A 370 4.25 -19.61 -4.91
C ASN A 370 5.60 -20.05 -4.34
N VAL A 371 6.47 -19.08 -4.08
CA VAL A 371 7.78 -19.29 -3.43
C VAL A 371 7.70 -18.75 -2.02
N PHE A 372 8.19 -19.51 -1.05
CA PHE A 372 8.12 -19.11 0.34
C PHE A 372 9.49 -18.88 0.91
N SER A 373 9.69 -17.75 1.57
CA SER A 373 10.94 -17.45 2.27
C SER A 373 10.66 -16.51 3.43
N THR A 374 11.13 -16.86 4.61
CA THR A 374 10.99 -16.05 5.83
C THR A 374 12.32 -15.54 6.35
N ASN A 375 13.43 -16.06 5.85
CA ASN A 375 14.76 -15.58 6.16
C ASN A 375 15.15 -14.37 5.30
N PHE A 376 15.77 -13.38 5.92
CA PHE A 376 16.16 -12.13 5.26
C PHE A 376 16.99 -12.36 3.98
N THR A 377 18.09 -13.11 4.07
CA THR A 377 19.02 -13.29 2.95
C THR A 377 18.36 -14.01 1.78
N ALA A 378 17.62 -15.09 2.05
CA ALA A 378 16.91 -15.82 1.01
C ALA A 378 15.79 -14.97 0.37
N THR A 379 15.07 -14.17 1.16
CA THR A 379 14.03 -13.27 0.65
C THR A 379 14.63 -12.19 -0.24
N MET A 380 15.69 -11.50 0.19
CA MET A 380 16.34 -10.46 -0.62
C MET A 380 16.93 -11.03 -1.91
N GLU A 381 17.58 -12.20 -1.83
CA GLU A 381 18.11 -12.90 -3.01
C GLU A 381 17.00 -13.25 -4.01
N ASN A 382 15.87 -13.77 -3.54
CA ASN A 382 14.74 -14.09 -4.41
C ASN A 382 14.13 -12.85 -5.08
N LEU A 383 13.98 -11.75 -4.34
CA LEU A 383 13.49 -10.48 -4.89
C LEU A 383 14.42 -9.96 -5.99
N ASN A 384 15.74 -10.00 -5.76
CA ASN A 384 16.74 -9.59 -6.75
C ASN A 384 16.74 -10.47 -8.01
N ARG A 385 16.47 -11.76 -7.86
CA ARG A 385 16.36 -12.71 -8.98
C ARG A 385 15.09 -12.50 -9.82
N GLY A 386 14.03 -11.95 -9.24
CA GLY A 386 12.80 -11.58 -9.95
C GLY A 386 11.56 -12.33 -9.47
N THR A 387 10.54 -11.57 -9.06
CA THR A 387 9.22 -12.07 -8.64
C THR A 387 8.14 -11.12 -9.18
N ILE A 388 6.93 -11.62 -9.42
CA ILE A 388 5.80 -10.79 -9.90
C ILE A 388 5.27 -9.90 -8.78
N MET A 389 5.09 -10.51 -7.61
CA MET A 389 4.63 -9.86 -6.39
C MET A 389 5.38 -10.42 -5.19
N TRP A 390 5.38 -9.63 -4.11
CA TRP A 390 5.84 -10.03 -2.80
C TRP A 390 4.73 -9.76 -1.78
N PHE A 391 4.21 -10.83 -1.19
CA PHE A 391 3.32 -10.78 -0.05
C PHE A 391 4.13 -11.04 1.21
N GLU A 392 3.97 -10.18 2.20
CA GLU A 392 4.64 -10.33 3.48
C GLU A 392 3.73 -10.05 4.67
N GLY A 393 4.00 -10.78 5.74
CA GLY A 393 3.46 -10.50 7.06
C GLY A 393 4.51 -10.67 8.13
N MET A 394 4.89 -9.56 8.73
CA MET A 394 5.95 -9.45 9.72
C MET A 394 5.55 -8.46 10.79
N HIS A 395 6.27 -8.49 11.91
CA HIS A 395 6.21 -7.36 12.84
C HIS A 395 7.03 -6.21 12.28
N ALA A 396 6.48 -5.01 12.38
CA ALA A 396 7.10 -3.81 11.85
C ALA A 396 6.91 -2.60 12.78
N ALA A 397 7.74 -1.59 12.57
CA ALA A 397 7.61 -0.29 13.23
C ALA A 397 8.24 0.81 12.36
N HIS A 398 7.90 2.07 12.59
CA HIS A 398 8.41 3.20 11.81
C HIS A 398 9.80 3.70 12.26
N VAL A 399 10.30 3.26 13.42
CA VAL A 399 11.61 3.70 13.96
C VAL A 399 12.77 3.30 13.04
N TYR A 400 13.92 3.97 13.14
CA TYR A 400 15.13 3.66 12.36
C TYR A 400 14.93 3.65 10.84
N GLY A 401 14.07 4.55 10.34
CA GLY A 401 13.71 4.61 8.93
C GLY A 401 12.77 3.48 8.48
N GLY A 402 12.09 2.82 9.41
CA GLY A 402 11.25 1.65 9.16
C GLY A 402 12.00 0.36 9.48
N ILE A 403 11.37 -0.53 10.24
CA ILE A 403 11.90 -1.85 10.58
C ILE A 403 10.89 -2.95 10.32
N VAL A 404 11.39 -4.13 9.97
CA VAL A 404 10.63 -5.38 9.82
C VAL A 404 11.38 -6.55 10.46
N GLY A 405 10.65 -7.52 11.01
CA GLY A 405 11.20 -8.70 11.69
C GLY A 405 11.25 -9.93 10.78
N PHE A 406 12.44 -10.35 10.36
CA PHE A 406 12.66 -11.56 9.58
C PHE A 406 12.95 -12.77 10.46
N TRP A 407 12.65 -13.97 10.00
CA TRP A 407 13.03 -15.20 10.70
C TRP A 407 14.56 -15.36 10.73
N ASP A 408 15.11 -15.56 11.93
CA ASP A 408 16.54 -15.81 12.11
C ASP A 408 16.79 -16.99 13.08
N PRO A 409 17.50 -18.04 12.65
CA PRO A 409 17.89 -19.13 13.53
C PRO A 409 18.70 -18.71 14.77
N GLU A 410 19.44 -17.60 14.66
CA GLU A 410 20.38 -17.08 15.66
C GLU A 410 19.88 -15.80 16.36
N ALA A 411 18.61 -15.44 16.19
CA ALA A 411 18.02 -14.23 16.75
C ALA A 411 18.41 -14.02 18.24
N ASN A 412 18.99 -12.85 18.54
CA ASN A 412 19.59 -12.60 19.86
C ASN A 412 18.53 -12.15 20.90
N TRP A 413 18.35 -12.94 21.96
CA TRP A 413 17.29 -12.77 22.98
C TRP A 413 17.51 -11.57 23.91
N THR A 414 18.62 -10.86 23.78
CA THR A 414 19.22 -10.10 24.89
C THR A 414 18.46 -8.87 25.34
N LYS A 415 17.62 -8.22 24.53
CA LYS A 415 16.94 -6.97 24.97
C LYS A 415 15.81 -7.22 25.98
N MET A 416 14.90 -8.16 25.70
CA MET A 416 13.74 -8.42 26.58
C MET A 416 14.12 -9.24 27.83
N PHE A 417 15.11 -10.14 27.72
CA PHE A 417 15.58 -10.96 28.84
C PHE A 417 16.82 -10.40 29.55
N TYR A 418 17.28 -9.19 29.20
CA TYR A 418 18.37 -8.50 29.90
C TYR A 418 18.11 -8.42 31.41
N TYR A 419 16.85 -8.27 31.80
CA TYR A 419 16.40 -8.23 33.20
C TYR A 419 16.48 -9.57 33.94
N PHE A 420 16.59 -10.69 33.20
CA PHE A 420 16.66 -12.05 33.76
C PHE A 420 18.04 -12.70 33.59
N LYS A 421 19.01 -12.00 32.99
CA LYS A 421 20.36 -12.50 32.68
C LYS A 421 21.17 -12.91 33.92
N ASP A 422 20.84 -12.32 35.07
CA ASP A 422 21.54 -12.50 36.34
C ASP A 422 20.97 -13.66 37.18
N LEU A 423 19.89 -14.32 36.73
CA LEU A 423 19.40 -15.56 37.33
C LEU A 423 20.31 -16.73 36.90
N PRO A 424 21.01 -17.43 37.84
CA PRO A 424 22.13 -18.32 37.51
C PRO A 424 21.79 -19.48 36.56
N LEU A 425 20.59 -20.06 36.70
CA LEU A 425 20.13 -21.19 35.87
C LEU A 425 19.58 -20.72 34.52
N ILE A 426 18.90 -19.57 34.52
CA ILE A 426 18.21 -19.02 33.35
C ILE A 426 19.24 -18.37 32.42
N GLY A 427 20.12 -17.52 32.95
CA GLY A 427 21.18 -16.86 32.18
C GLY A 427 22.13 -17.83 31.47
N ASN A 428 22.43 -19.00 32.06
CA ASN A 428 23.31 -19.99 31.44
C ASN A 428 22.65 -20.80 30.31
N ILE A 429 21.31 -20.91 30.33
CA ILE A 429 20.53 -21.59 29.29
C ILE A 429 20.27 -20.64 28.11
N LEU A 430 19.97 -19.36 28.41
CA LEU A 430 19.82 -18.29 27.42
C LEU A 430 21.07 -18.09 26.56
N ARG A 431 22.27 -18.27 27.14
CA ARG A 431 23.56 -18.07 26.44
C ARG A 431 24.00 -19.25 25.56
N ASN A 432 23.42 -20.44 25.72
CA ASN A 432 24.00 -21.68 25.18
C ASN A 432 23.07 -22.51 24.27
N LYS A 433 21.88 -22.02 23.90
CA LYS A 433 20.92 -22.79 23.08
C LYS A 433 20.32 -21.97 21.93
N LYS A 434 20.56 -22.43 20.69
CA LYS A 434 19.86 -22.00 19.48
C LYS A 434 18.35 -22.24 19.64
N ILE A 435 17.53 -21.25 19.29
CA ILE A 435 16.06 -21.31 19.46
C ILE A 435 15.41 -22.10 18.33
N ASN A 436 15.86 -21.76 17.15
CA ASN A 436 15.26 -22.06 15.87
C ASN A 436 16.19 -23.07 15.21
N SER A 437 15.67 -24.24 14.90
CA SER A 437 16.47 -25.32 14.30
C SER A 437 16.59 -25.21 12.79
N GLU A 438 15.74 -24.40 12.17
CA GLU A 438 15.55 -24.33 10.73
C GLU A 438 15.88 -22.92 10.21
N PRO A 439 16.80 -22.79 9.22
CA PRO A 439 17.32 -21.48 8.81
C PRO A 439 16.35 -20.65 7.97
N ASN A 440 15.61 -21.28 7.06
CA ASN A 440 14.63 -20.61 6.20
C ASN A 440 13.38 -21.46 6.07
N PRO A 441 12.44 -21.33 7.01
CA PRO A 441 11.21 -22.10 6.95
C PRO A 441 10.20 -21.51 5.96
N TRP A 442 9.35 -22.36 5.36
CA TRP A 442 8.22 -21.91 4.52
C TRP A 442 7.40 -20.86 5.28
N ARG A 443 7.09 -21.11 6.55
CA ARG A 443 6.38 -20.16 7.42
C ARG A 443 7.15 -20.04 8.72
N GLY A 444 7.03 -18.90 9.42
CA GLY A 444 7.62 -18.72 10.75
C GLY A 444 7.27 -19.93 11.63
N TYR A 445 8.27 -20.76 11.94
CA TYR A 445 8.05 -22.03 12.61
C TYR A 445 7.96 -21.89 14.11
N GLU A 446 7.28 -22.84 14.71
CA GLU A 446 7.14 -22.94 16.14
C GLU A 446 8.42 -23.38 16.85
N PHE A 447 8.57 -22.88 18.07
CA PHE A 447 9.62 -23.26 19.01
C PHE A 447 9.77 -24.79 19.20
N GLY A 448 11.03 -25.26 19.26
CA GLY A 448 11.35 -26.67 19.48
C GLY A 448 10.91 -27.22 20.85
N LEU A 449 10.76 -28.55 20.95
CA LEU A 449 10.30 -29.29 22.15
C LEU A 449 10.98 -28.90 23.48
N TRP A 450 12.27 -28.57 23.44
CA TRP A 450 13.02 -28.18 24.64
C TRP A 450 12.53 -26.86 25.24
N ARG A 451 11.99 -25.94 24.43
CA ARG A 451 11.37 -24.70 24.90
C ARG A 451 9.97 -24.94 25.48
N GLN A 452 9.17 -25.77 24.83
CA GLN A 452 7.86 -26.19 25.38
C GLN A 452 8.00 -26.83 26.77
N ALA A 453 9.08 -27.58 27.00
CA ALA A 453 9.39 -28.20 28.29
C ALA A 453 9.94 -27.20 29.33
N PHE A 454 10.77 -26.22 28.94
CA PHE A 454 11.42 -25.29 29.87
C PHE A 454 10.47 -24.24 30.46
N PHE A 455 9.41 -23.90 29.72
CA PHE A 455 8.39 -22.93 30.14
C PHE A 455 7.11 -23.56 30.69
N ARG A 456 7.07 -24.90 30.81
CA ARG A 456 6.06 -25.62 31.59
C ARG A 456 6.56 -25.79 33.03
N TRP A 457 6.02 -24.97 33.94
CA TRP A 457 6.19 -25.16 35.38
C TRP A 457 4.89 -25.69 35.98
N ARG A 458 4.99 -26.56 37.00
CA ARG A 458 3.83 -26.93 37.82
C ARG A 458 3.84 -26.07 39.08
N VAL A 459 2.81 -25.26 39.26
CA VAL A 459 2.54 -24.55 40.52
C VAL A 459 1.23 -25.11 41.10
N GLY A 460 1.34 -25.99 42.09
CA GLY A 460 0.19 -26.74 42.63
C GLY A 460 -0.40 -27.71 41.60
N ASN A 461 -1.73 -27.79 41.51
CA ASN A 461 -2.46 -28.60 40.51
C ASN A 461 -2.64 -27.92 39.14
N ARG A 462 -1.96 -26.79 38.91
CA ARG A 462 -2.05 -26.03 37.66
C ARG A 462 -0.76 -26.16 36.87
N GLU A 463 -0.88 -26.48 35.59
CA GLU A 463 0.22 -26.35 34.63
C GLU A 463 0.29 -24.89 34.20
N THR A 464 1.37 -24.22 34.58
CA THR A 464 1.69 -22.88 34.11
C THR A 464 2.57 -23.02 32.87
N GLN A 465 2.08 -22.58 31.72
CA GLN A 465 2.91 -22.33 30.55
C GLN A 465 3.24 -20.83 30.53
N ILE A 466 4.51 -20.46 30.67
CA ILE A 466 4.94 -19.05 30.49
C ILE A 466 4.78 -18.66 29.01
N PHE A 467 4.81 -19.65 28.11
CA PHE A 467 4.52 -19.53 26.67
C PHE A 467 3.58 -20.67 26.29
N GLN A 468 2.33 -20.34 25.98
CA GLN A 468 1.33 -21.32 25.57
C GLN A 468 1.56 -21.75 24.13
N THR A 469 1.24 -22.99 23.79
CA THR A 469 1.30 -23.50 22.40
C THR A 469 -0.11 -23.50 21.84
N GLY A 470 -0.43 -22.67 20.86
CA GLY A 470 -1.69 -22.68 20.12
C GLY A 470 -1.55 -22.40 18.63
N SER A 471 -1.84 -23.41 17.82
CA SER A 471 -2.75 -23.49 16.66
C SER A 471 -2.72 -24.97 16.26
N THR A 472 -3.40 -25.79 17.08
CA THR A 472 -2.98 -27.14 17.53
C THR A 472 -2.74 -28.26 16.50
N ALA A 473 -2.61 -27.98 15.20
CA ALA A 473 -1.84 -28.74 14.22
C ALA A 473 -1.59 -27.88 12.95
N GLN A 474 -0.32 -27.65 12.61
CA GLN A 474 0.24 -27.12 11.36
C GLN A 474 -0.43 -25.86 10.73
N PRO A 475 0.25 -24.69 10.81
CA PRO A 475 1.28 -24.30 11.78
C PRO A 475 0.61 -24.00 13.13
N ASP A 476 1.12 -24.62 14.20
CA ASP A 476 0.79 -24.21 15.55
C ASP A 476 1.53 -22.89 15.84
N VAL A 477 1.07 -22.10 16.80
CA VAL A 477 1.77 -20.90 17.26
C VAL A 477 1.58 -20.75 18.75
N ILE A 478 1.63 -19.57 19.34
CA ILE A 478 1.53 -19.38 20.79
C ILE A 478 0.28 -18.57 21.08
N VAL A 479 -0.52 -19.03 22.04
CA VAL A 479 -1.75 -18.36 22.48
C VAL A 479 -1.43 -17.03 23.21
N MET A 480 -2.06 -15.94 22.79
CA MET A 480 -2.15 -14.66 23.48
C MET A 480 -3.34 -14.64 24.46
N ASP A 481 -3.13 -14.07 25.65
CA ASP A 481 -4.17 -13.95 26.69
C ASP A 481 -5.23 -12.89 26.42
N LYS A 482 -6.42 -13.16 26.92
CA LYS A 482 -7.60 -12.31 26.79
C LYS A 482 -7.60 -11.04 27.64
N TYR A 483 -6.77 -10.92 28.66
CA TYR A 483 -6.83 -9.81 29.64
C TYR A 483 -5.62 -8.88 29.61
N ILE A 484 -4.42 -9.43 29.44
CA ILE A 484 -3.17 -8.63 29.46
C ILE A 484 -2.18 -9.03 28.35
N GLY A 485 -2.59 -9.88 27.41
CA GLY A 485 -1.69 -10.49 26.42
C GLY A 485 -0.74 -11.55 26.99
N TRP A 486 -0.91 -11.97 28.26
CA TRP A 486 -0.13 -13.00 28.96
C TRP A 486 -0.99 -14.04 29.72
N ASP A 487 -1.08 -15.28 29.22
CA ASP A 487 -2.05 -16.27 29.72
C ASP A 487 -1.30 -17.36 30.50
N TRP A 488 -1.76 -17.63 31.72
CA TRP A 488 -1.18 -18.64 32.61
C TRP A 488 -1.91 -20.00 32.52
N LYS A 489 -2.91 -20.15 31.63
CA LYS A 489 -3.73 -21.36 31.44
C LYS A 489 -3.77 -21.84 29.98
N ALA A 490 -3.13 -22.97 29.67
CA ALA A 490 -3.19 -23.55 28.32
C ALA A 490 -4.64 -23.68 27.80
N GLY A 491 -4.91 -23.10 26.63
CA GLY A 491 -6.17 -23.29 25.90
C GLY A 491 -6.25 -24.67 25.23
N THR A 492 -7.48 -25.19 25.02
CA THR A 492 -7.71 -26.44 24.26
C THR A 492 -7.77 -26.22 22.74
N HIS A 493 -7.82 -24.96 22.30
CA HIS A 493 -7.79 -24.49 20.91
C HIS A 493 -6.71 -23.42 20.77
N GLY A 494 -6.15 -23.25 19.57
CA GLY A 494 -5.22 -22.14 19.30
C GLY A 494 -5.93 -20.78 19.25
N ASP A 495 -5.16 -19.70 19.33
CA ASP A 495 -5.66 -18.32 19.21
C ASP A 495 -5.63 -17.78 17.77
N GLY A 496 -5.09 -18.57 16.83
CA GLY A 496 -5.03 -18.27 15.41
C GLY A 496 -4.05 -17.17 15.04
N ILE A 497 -3.14 -16.76 15.93
CA ILE A 497 -2.17 -15.68 15.68
C ILE A 497 -0.75 -16.22 15.68
N VAL A 498 -0.09 -16.15 14.53
CA VAL A 498 1.27 -16.61 14.32
C VAL A 498 2.27 -15.52 14.70
N ILE A 499 3.24 -15.85 15.56
CA ILE A 499 4.29 -14.96 16.07
C ILE A 499 3.71 -13.59 16.48
N ALA A 500 2.96 -13.52 17.57
CA ALA A 500 2.50 -12.24 18.14
C ALA A 500 3.67 -11.38 18.68
N ILE A 501 3.39 -10.16 19.15
CA ILE A 501 4.42 -9.15 19.52
C ILE A 501 5.51 -9.69 20.47
N LEU A 502 5.15 -10.39 21.55
CA LEU A 502 6.14 -10.93 22.50
C LEU A 502 6.90 -12.18 21.97
N GLN A 503 6.49 -12.71 20.83
CA GLN A 503 7.05 -13.90 20.19
C GLN A 503 8.12 -13.57 19.15
N GLN A 504 8.33 -12.27 18.86
CA GLN A 504 9.41 -11.73 18.01
C GLN A 504 10.83 -12.11 18.47
N VAL A 505 11.00 -12.77 19.61
CA VAL A 505 12.28 -13.35 20.04
C VAL A 505 12.87 -14.37 19.03
N ALA A 506 12.08 -14.82 18.06
CA ALA A 506 12.48 -15.70 16.97
C ALA A 506 12.87 -14.94 15.68
N THR A 507 12.80 -13.60 15.71
CA THR A 507 13.05 -12.75 14.55
C THR A 507 14.25 -11.84 14.76
N GLU A 508 14.95 -11.53 13.68
CA GLU A 508 15.94 -10.46 13.62
C GLU A 508 15.31 -9.22 13.00
N THR A 509 15.49 -8.07 13.65
CA THR A 509 15.04 -6.78 13.13
C THR A 509 15.97 -6.31 12.01
N LYS A 510 15.40 -5.98 10.86
CA LYS A 510 16.08 -5.31 9.74
C LYS A 510 15.46 -3.95 9.50
N THR A 511 16.31 -2.97 9.21
CA THR A 511 15.94 -1.58 8.96
C THR A 511 15.72 -1.33 7.47
N GLY A 512 15.13 -0.19 7.13
CA GLY A 512 15.05 0.29 5.75
C GLY A 512 16.42 0.39 5.08
N TYR A 513 17.48 0.71 5.83
CA TYR A 513 18.85 0.73 5.32
C TYR A 513 19.39 -0.66 5.00
N ASP A 514 19.10 -1.66 5.83
CA ASP A 514 19.55 -3.05 5.59
C ASP A 514 18.90 -3.60 4.31
N ILE A 515 17.63 -3.27 4.09
CA ILE A 515 16.87 -3.65 2.89
C ILE A 515 17.41 -2.91 1.65
N ASP A 516 17.64 -1.60 1.74
CA ASP A 516 18.21 -0.77 0.68
C ASP A 516 19.61 -1.25 0.26
N GLU A 517 20.45 -1.66 1.22
CA GLU A 517 21.79 -2.21 0.94
C GLU A 517 21.72 -3.60 0.28
N SER A 518 20.70 -4.40 0.62
CA SER A 518 20.58 -5.79 0.15
C SER A 518 19.83 -5.93 -1.18
N LEU A 519 18.94 -4.99 -1.49
CA LEU A 519 18.19 -4.98 -2.74
C LEU A 519 19.02 -4.37 -3.86
N GLN A 520 18.86 -4.95 -5.05
CA GLN A 520 19.44 -4.47 -6.29
C GLN A 520 18.33 -3.93 -7.17
N ASN A 521 17.37 -4.79 -7.54
CA ASN A 521 16.24 -4.43 -8.39
C ASN A 521 15.04 -5.35 -8.07
N LEU A 522 13.86 -4.75 -7.94
CA LEU A 522 12.58 -5.42 -7.71
C LEU A 522 11.85 -5.71 -9.02
N HIS A 523 12.36 -5.26 -10.16
CA HIS A 523 11.86 -5.61 -11.49
C HIS A 523 10.35 -5.36 -11.69
N SER A 524 9.85 -4.22 -11.19
CA SER A 524 8.42 -3.88 -11.22
C SER A 524 7.54 -4.87 -10.43
N CYS A 525 8.08 -5.48 -9.38
CA CYS A 525 7.32 -6.30 -8.43
C CYS A 525 6.27 -5.46 -7.69
N GLY A 526 5.06 -6.00 -7.57
CA GLY A 526 4.05 -5.48 -6.65
C GLY A 526 4.32 -5.91 -5.21
N ILE A 527 4.02 -5.06 -4.22
CA ILE A 527 4.25 -5.39 -2.81
C ILE A 527 2.93 -5.32 -2.06
N ASN A 528 2.62 -6.36 -1.27
CA ASN A 528 1.55 -6.34 -0.30
C ASN A 528 2.09 -6.71 1.07
N ALA A 529 2.13 -5.73 1.94
CA ALA A 529 2.66 -5.76 3.30
C ALA A 529 1.60 -5.18 4.28
N GLY A 530 0.31 -5.30 3.94
CA GLY A 530 -0.79 -4.65 4.66
C GLY A 530 -0.94 -5.09 6.12
N ILE A 531 -0.42 -6.26 6.48
CA ILE A 531 -0.43 -6.78 7.86
C ILE A 531 0.79 -6.37 8.69
N SER A 532 1.78 -5.72 8.07
CA SER A 532 2.96 -5.18 8.74
C SER A 532 2.78 -3.69 9.01
N CYS A 533 2.53 -3.34 10.27
CA CYS A 533 2.18 -1.99 10.68
C CYS A 533 3.30 -0.96 10.48
N PHE A 534 2.94 0.31 10.31
CA PHE A 534 3.85 1.46 10.33
C PHE A 534 4.98 1.49 9.29
N ILE A 535 4.93 0.66 8.24
CA ILE A 535 5.94 0.67 7.18
C ILE A 535 5.79 1.92 6.32
N ALA A 536 4.57 2.39 6.09
CA ALA A 536 4.35 3.48 5.15
C ALA A 536 4.95 4.80 5.68
N ALA A 537 5.42 5.58 4.72
CA ALA A 537 6.03 6.90 4.95
C ALA A 537 7.34 6.86 5.77
N THR A 538 8.04 5.74 5.71
CA THR A 538 9.39 5.54 6.26
C THR A 538 10.43 5.48 5.14
N TYR A 539 11.72 5.34 5.47
CA TYR A 539 12.75 5.13 4.44
C TYR A 539 12.62 3.75 3.78
N LEU A 540 12.18 2.73 4.51
CA LEU A 540 11.86 1.42 3.95
C LEU A 540 10.84 1.53 2.80
N HIS A 541 9.76 2.30 2.98
CA HIS A 541 8.79 2.57 1.90
C HIS A 541 9.50 3.15 0.65
N ILE A 542 10.30 4.21 0.84
CA ILE A 542 10.98 4.89 -0.26
C ILE A 542 12.05 4.01 -0.93
N ALA A 543 12.79 3.20 -0.16
CA ALA A 543 13.78 2.26 -0.68
C ALA A 543 13.13 1.25 -1.63
N LEU A 544 11.98 0.68 -1.25
CA LEU A 544 11.23 -0.23 -2.13
C LEU A 544 10.75 0.45 -3.41
N ILE A 545 10.40 1.74 -3.39
CA ILE A 545 10.09 2.51 -4.62
C ILE A 545 11.34 2.62 -5.50
N ARG A 546 12.47 3.01 -4.91
CA ARG A 546 13.74 3.24 -5.62
C ARG A 546 14.33 1.98 -6.23
N HIS A 547 14.16 0.83 -5.58
CA HIS A 547 14.54 -0.47 -6.15
C HIS A 547 13.54 -0.97 -7.20
N GLY A 548 12.44 -0.25 -7.44
CA GLY A 548 11.58 -0.49 -8.59
C GLY A 548 10.34 -1.32 -8.32
N SER A 549 9.77 -1.26 -7.11
CA SER A 549 8.38 -1.71 -6.92
C SER A 549 7.42 -0.91 -7.80
N VAL A 550 6.34 -1.55 -8.27
CA VAL A 550 5.36 -0.87 -9.13
C VAL A 550 4.13 -0.37 -8.35
N PHE A 551 3.72 -1.09 -7.31
CA PHE A 551 2.75 -0.64 -6.32
C PHE A 551 3.10 -1.22 -4.95
N GLN A 552 2.55 -0.65 -3.89
CA GLN A 552 2.69 -1.11 -2.50
C GLN A 552 1.36 -0.98 -1.75
N VAL A 553 0.96 -2.03 -1.05
CA VAL A 553 -0.15 -2.03 -0.08
C VAL A 553 0.46 -2.10 1.30
N ILE A 554 0.55 -0.98 2.02
CA ILE A 554 1.27 -0.88 3.29
C ILE A 554 0.57 0.05 4.27
N ASP A 555 0.79 -0.20 5.56
CA ASP A 555 0.11 0.53 6.62
C ASP A 555 0.98 1.69 7.18
N PRO A 556 0.47 2.93 7.24
CA PRO A 556 1.12 4.05 7.93
C PRO A 556 0.92 4.06 9.46
N TRP A 557 -0.08 3.36 9.97
CA TRP A 557 -0.55 3.28 11.36
C TRP A 557 -0.46 1.83 11.91
N LEU A 558 -1.14 1.60 13.03
CA LEU A 558 -1.38 0.28 13.60
C LEU A 558 -2.58 -0.37 12.90
N THR A 559 -2.44 -1.61 12.47
CA THR A 559 -3.54 -2.46 12.00
C THR A 559 -3.94 -3.53 13.00
N SER A 560 -5.21 -3.96 12.92
CA SER A 560 -5.66 -5.12 13.67
C SER A 560 -5.29 -6.42 12.94
N TRP A 561 -5.44 -7.54 13.62
CA TRP A 561 -5.26 -8.87 13.03
C TRP A 561 -6.24 -9.16 11.87
N TYR A 562 -7.39 -8.49 11.83
CA TYR A 562 -8.41 -8.71 10.81
C TYR A 562 -8.01 -8.19 9.43
N CYS A 563 -7.02 -7.31 9.35
CA CYS A 563 -6.37 -6.92 8.09
C CYS A 563 -5.85 -8.12 7.27
N ASN A 564 -5.55 -9.25 7.92
CA ASN A 564 -5.22 -10.50 7.23
C ASN A 564 -6.31 -10.90 6.22
N PHE A 565 -7.59 -10.68 6.56
CA PHE A 565 -8.69 -10.93 5.64
C PHE A 565 -8.66 -9.97 4.44
N ALA A 566 -8.29 -8.70 4.63
CA ALA A 566 -8.12 -7.77 3.50
C ALA A 566 -6.97 -8.21 2.57
N VAL A 567 -5.83 -8.67 3.10
CA VAL A 567 -4.73 -9.19 2.27
C VAL A 567 -5.15 -10.43 1.47
N GLU A 568 -5.95 -11.31 2.06
CA GLU A 568 -6.56 -12.45 1.35
C GLU A 568 -7.52 -12.01 0.26
N MET A 569 -8.40 -11.04 0.57
CA MET A 569 -9.36 -10.50 -0.37
C MET A 569 -8.68 -9.76 -1.52
N PHE A 570 -7.55 -9.10 -1.27
CA PHE A 570 -6.75 -8.48 -2.32
C PHE A 570 -6.30 -9.54 -3.36
N ALA A 571 -5.72 -10.66 -2.90
CA ALA A 571 -5.33 -11.76 -3.80
C ALA A 571 -6.54 -12.37 -4.52
N ARG A 572 -7.68 -12.50 -3.84
CA ARG A 572 -8.94 -12.96 -4.43
C ARG A 572 -9.43 -12.04 -5.54
N TYR A 573 -9.46 -10.73 -5.32
CA TYR A 573 -9.94 -9.77 -6.30
C TYR A 573 -8.98 -9.64 -7.49
N LEU A 574 -7.67 -9.73 -7.28
CA LEU A 574 -6.73 -9.90 -8.40
C LEU A 574 -7.06 -11.16 -9.22
N ALA A 575 -7.38 -12.27 -8.56
CA ALA A 575 -7.78 -13.51 -9.23
C ALA A 575 -9.14 -13.45 -9.93
N MET A 576 -9.96 -12.42 -9.64
CA MET A 576 -11.19 -12.11 -10.37
C MET A 576 -10.96 -11.14 -11.54
N GLY A 577 -9.74 -10.63 -11.72
CA GLY A 577 -9.35 -9.80 -12.86
C GLY A 577 -9.50 -8.30 -12.64
N TYR A 578 -9.61 -7.86 -11.39
CA TYR A 578 -9.62 -6.45 -11.02
C TYR A 578 -8.21 -5.84 -11.07
N THR A 579 -8.12 -4.52 -11.18
CA THR A 579 -6.86 -3.78 -11.02
C THR A 579 -6.38 -3.88 -9.56
N ALA A 580 -5.12 -3.53 -9.31
CA ALA A 580 -4.58 -3.49 -7.95
C ALA A 580 -5.31 -2.46 -7.08
N GLY A 581 -5.69 -1.30 -7.62
CA GLY A 581 -6.49 -0.31 -6.90
C GLY A 581 -7.89 -0.79 -6.55
N GLU A 582 -8.61 -1.37 -7.51
CA GLU A 582 -9.93 -1.98 -7.28
C GLU A 582 -9.87 -3.13 -6.27
N ALA A 583 -8.86 -4.00 -6.38
CA ALA A 583 -8.65 -5.11 -5.46
C ALA A 583 -8.37 -4.63 -4.03
N TYR A 584 -7.56 -3.59 -3.87
CA TYR A 584 -7.31 -2.96 -2.57
C TYR A 584 -8.58 -2.33 -1.99
N GLU A 585 -9.31 -1.57 -2.80
CA GLU A 585 -10.52 -0.87 -2.37
C GLU A 585 -11.56 -1.87 -1.86
N MET A 586 -11.87 -2.89 -2.66
CA MET A 586 -12.85 -3.91 -2.28
C MET A 586 -12.40 -4.74 -1.08
N ALA A 587 -11.09 -5.03 -0.97
CA ALA A 587 -10.53 -5.72 0.17
C ALA A 587 -10.70 -4.91 1.47
N MET A 588 -10.31 -3.63 1.45
CA MET A 588 -10.42 -2.75 2.62
C MET A 588 -11.86 -2.46 3.00
N SER A 589 -12.77 -2.42 2.02
CA SER A 589 -14.21 -2.31 2.26
C SER A 589 -14.76 -3.41 3.17
N HIS A 590 -14.16 -4.59 3.24
CA HIS A 590 -14.61 -5.64 4.15
C HIS A 590 -14.26 -5.33 5.62
N VAL A 591 -13.08 -4.77 5.89
CA VAL A 591 -12.52 -4.72 7.25
C VAL A 591 -12.50 -3.34 7.88
N GLY A 592 -12.48 -2.28 7.06
CA GLY A 592 -12.32 -0.90 7.53
C GLY A 592 -13.54 -0.01 7.29
N ILE A 593 -13.50 1.19 7.89
CA ILE A 593 -14.54 2.21 7.73
C ILE A 593 -14.59 2.71 6.27
N GLU A 594 -15.80 2.85 5.72
CA GLU A 594 -16.07 3.60 4.49
C GLU A 594 -16.68 4.95 4.87
N TYR A 595 -15.84 5.99 4.97
CA TYR A 595 -16.22 7.26 5.58
C TYR A 595 -17.36 7.96 4.82
N LEU A 596 -17.39 7.85 3.49
CA LEU A 596 -18.35 8.57 2.63
C LEU A 596 -19.64 7.80 2.35
N THR A 597 -19.74 6.51 2.68
CA THR A 597 -20.91 5.68 2.34
C THR A 597 -21.82 5.42 3.55
N GLY A 598 -21.47 5.96 4.72
CA GLY A 598 -22.19 5.74 5.97
C GLY A 598 -22.03 4.33 6.54
N LYS A 599 -21.14 3.50 5.96
CA LYS A 599 -20.83 2.16 6.46
C LYS A 599 -19.71 2.26 7.51
N TRP A 600 -20.13 2.58 8.73
CA TRP A 600 -19.26 2.67 9.90
C TRP A 600 -18.82 1.30 10.39
N TRP A 601 -17.67 1.28 11.06
CA TRP A 601 -17.12 0.08 11.67
C TRP A 601 -16.51 0.36 13.03
N TRP A 602 -16.47 -0.66 13.89
CA TRP A 602 -15.95 -0.54 15.24
C TRP A 602 -14.42 -0.56 15.27
N ASP A 603 -13.80 -1.23 14.28
CA ASP A 603 -12.35 -1.28 14.16
C ASP A 603 -11.85 -0.06 13.38
N ILE A 604 -11.35 0.91 14.15
CA ILE A 604 -10.80 2.17 13.63
C ILE A 604 -9.33 2.04 13.22
N CYS A 605 -8.69 0.89 13.45
CA CYS A 605 -7.27 0.67 13.16
C CYS A 605 -7.05 0.20 11.72
N GLU A 606 -8.08 -0.22 11.00
CA GLU A 606 -7.97 -0.74 9.63
C GLU A 606 -7.78 0.38 8.59
N ASN A 607 -6.56 0.93 8.53
CA ASN A 607 -6.18 2.11 7.74
C ASN A 607 -5.02 1.88 6.76
N VAL A 608 -4.85 0.64 6.27
CA VAL A 608 -3.89 0.32 5.21
C VAL A 608 -4.16 1.20 4.00
N CYS A 609 -3.09 1.66 3.34
CA CYS A 609 -3.17 2.47 2.13
C CYS A 609 -2.60 1.75 0.92
N TYR A 610 -3.13 2.09 -0.26
CA TYR A 610 -2.57 1.73 -1.56
C TYR A 610 -1.70 2.85 -2.10
N PHE A 611 -0.45 2.52 -2.40
CA PHE A 611 0.51 3.41 -3.03
C PHE A 611 0.86 2.85 -4.42
N GLY A 612 0.44 3.53 -5.47
CA GLY A 612 0.50 3.07 -6.84
C GLY A 612 -0.61 3.70 -7.67
N ASP A 613 -0.60 3.40 -8.96
CA ASP A 613 -1.69 3.78 -9.87
C ASP A 613 -2.91 2.86 -9.62
N PRO A 614 -4.11 3.40 -9.29
CA PRO A 614 -5.30 2.59 -9.04
C PRO A 614 -5.76 1.79 -10.26
N CYS A 615 -5.39 2.20 -11.47
CA CYS A 615 -5.73 1.54 -12.73
C CYS A 615 -4.74 0.41 -13.09
N LEU A 616 -3.67 0.21 -12.31
CA LEU A 616 -2.66 -0.79 -12.61
C LEU A 616 -3.22 -2.20 -12.59
N ARG A 617 -3.12 -2.91 -13.72
CA ARG A 617 -3.45 -4.34 -13.84
C ARG A 617 -2.17 -5.15 -13.73
N VAL A 618 -2.07 -6.01 -12.71
CA VAL A 618 -0.91 -6.90 -12.53
C VAL A 618 -0.91 -7.97 -13.63
N TRP A 619 0.23 -8.19 -14.28
CA TRP A 619 0.34 -9.22 -15.32
C TRP A 619 0.21 -10.60 -14.69
N SER A 620 -0.65 -11.45 -15.26
CA SER A 620 -0.76 -12.86 -14.87
C SER A 620 -1.01 -13.75 -16.09
N PRO A 621 -0.69 -15.05 -16.04
CA PRO A 621 -1.06 -15.98 -17.10
C PRO A 621 -2.56 -15.95 -17.45
N THR A 622 -3.43 -15.90 -16.43
CA THR A 622 -4.89 -15.88 -16.61
C THR A 622 -5.41 -14.59 -17.27
N TYR A 623 -4.78 -13.44 -16.97
CA TYR A 623 -5.15 -12.13 -17.50
C TYR A 623 -4.00 -11.51 -18.30
N SER A 624 -3.35 -12.33 -19.14
CA SER A 624 -2.15 -11.95 -19.87
C SER A 624 -2.46 -11.02 -21.02
N TRP A 625 -1.46 -10.22 -21.39
CA TRP A 625 -1.39 -9.50 -22.66
C TRP A 625 -0.05 -9.82 -23.33
N GLU A 626 0.07 -9.49 -24.61
CA GLU A 626 1.29 -9.72 -25.38
C GLU A 626 2.35 -8.64 -25.10
N LYS A 627 3.64 -9.03 -25.19
CA LYS A 627 4.74 -8.07 -25.10
C LYS A 627 4.59 -7.03 -26.20
N PRO A 628 4.51 -5.73 -25.88
CA PRO A 628 4.43 -4.70 -26.91
C PRO A 628 5.64 -4.73 -27.84
N ASP A 629 5.41 -4.52 -29.14
CA ASP A 629 6.49 -4.40 -30.12
C ASP A 629 7.33 -3.15 -29.84
N ALA A 630 8.64 -3.29 -29.90
CA ALA A 630 9.53 -2.14 -29.87
C ALA A 630 9.41 -1.37 -31.19
N ILE A 631 9.06 -0.09 -31.12
CA ILE A 631 9.10 0.80 -32.29
C ILE A 631 10.58 1.06 -32.63
N GLU A 632 10.97 0.92 -33.90
CA GLU A 632 12.33 1.22 -34.34
C GLU A 632 12.70 2.69 -34.03
N ALA A 633 13.94 2.92 -33.61
CA ALA A 633 14.44 4.25 -33.34
C ALA A 633 14.30 5.14 -34.60
N GLY A 634 13.61 6.29 -34.47
CA GLY A 634 13.33 7.22 -35.56
C GLY A 634 11.90 7.16 -36.12
N VAL A 635 11.05 6.27 -35.61
CA VAL A 635 9.63 6.23 -35.97
C VAL A 635 8.79 6.75 -34.79
N ILE A 636 8.04 7.83 -34.97
CA ILE A 636 7.07 8.36 -34.00
C ILE A 636 5.69 8.32 -34.66
N GLY A 637 4.91 7.29 -34.36
CA GLY A 637 3.64 7.02 -35.06
C GLY A 637 3.83 6.62 -36.52
N ASN A 638 2.84 6.87 -37.38
CA ASN A 638 2.97 6.71 -38.84
C ASN A 638 3.88 7.78 -39.48
N HIS A 639 4.60 8.56 -38.69
CA HIS A 639 5.53 9.57 -39.16
C HIS A 639 6.96 9.07 -38.96
N ILE A 640 7.65 8.87 -40.08
CA ILE A 640 9.10 8.65 -40.12
C ILE A 640 9.73 10.02 -39.86
N ALA A 641 10.49 10.15 -38.76
CA ALA A 641 11.23 11.37 -38.44
C ALA A 641 12.47 11.53 -39.32
#